data_AF-A0A962NDQ2-F1
#
_entry.id   AF-A0A962NDQ2-F1
#
_cell.length_a   1.000
_cell.length_b   1.000
_cell.length_c   1.000
_cell.angle_alpha   90.00
_cell.angle_beta   90.00
_cell.angle_gamma   90.00
#
_symmetry.space_group_name_H-M   'P 1'
#
loop_
_entity.id
_entity.type
_entity.pdbx_description
1 polymer ?
#
loop_
_entity_poly.entity_id
_entity_poly.type
_entity_poly.pdbx_seq_one_letter_code
_entity_poly.pdbx_strand_id
1 'polypeptide(L)'
;MGSPEINSHTLYSHYARLLQQAHEVLAQADRYLQETAPDGQPNPNYLPVYIEKLKQLRTVANPPADIEARIARQESHLQQYRQRSAKARQILAEYPGKLRAIELANNVFQAPAAQTDDCLFILDQETCSAHRVRQEGGVTGPGEVTDIGADTVFRDRHDIELCGENQTDAVRVWSHRVRLENLTIQDRRSYDTAHRDAIQLIPPALGYFEAGEDGKQQYVRVADQMAGAVLEDVVVQGCTIRAPRAPLQGIFASDGFCRRICIRENDITIRGAHAISIAGMLDDCEISGNVLHQAERGEPPAITLYPGRIGGNMAEDGVVAVLGFAGEPEALRQHYPHQMQYGPVSTDAPNRCIPAGAGAGEGITIHDSRTLLPASFLRMGAGLQDFHYHAYLQAYSSLTLAQYQVQDPFGARMLEAWLETRSNEYAGGRPGNPVLGPVSPEQQQIGERFLKPALEALRSGTLAAVRLVDIEHSAIRSFVMKRLAILQGQVEPLAHIALDNARRDQTLAFILTLEQRANIVRMAFLDAGVRCAETGQPAAGLGFRVFFDGVDDARGVTGADGCIALSGLPLGPCLLRLDDPALTFVPAGATPVPAGVKVTEAATHLAGTLLKYFRDRLPVVAAYLAHDEAHADYCLGVLERWLAGRRVTLATVTDEPLKQEALSVLGVMASFRAPERRTISLQVDCHSREGSLVGRLTGSLRGSGRT
;
A
#
# COMPACT_ATOMS: atom_id res chain seq x y z
N MET A 1 -38.38 -13.63 11.52
CA MET A 1 -38.10 -12.22 11.87
C MET A 1 -36.74 -11.91 11.30
N GLY A 2 -36.65 -11.00 10.32
CA GLY A 2 -35.35 -10.64 9.73
C GLY A 2 -34.42 -10.11 10.82
N SER A 3 -33.17 -10.55 10.79
CA SER A 3 -32.13 -10.02 11.69
C SER A 3 -32.10 -8.49 11.58
N PRO A 4 -32.02 -7.76 12.70
CA PRO A 4 -31.93 -6.29 12.65
C PRO A 4 -30.71 -5.90 11.81
N GLU A 5 -30.91 -4.92 10.90
CA GLU A 5 -29.85 -4.40 10.06
C GLU A 5 -28.83 -3.66 10.93
N ILE A 6 -27.61 -4.18 11.01
CA ILE A 6 -26.52 -3.61 11.81
C ILE A 6 -25.73 -2.65 10.92
N ASN A 7 -25.94 -1.35 11.13
CA ASN A 7 -25.31 -0.28 10.35
C ASN A 7 -24.07 0.32 11.04
N SER A 8 -23.40 -0.42 11.93
CA SER A 8 -22.15 -0.02 12.58
C SER A 8 -21.12 -1.13 12.47
N HIS A 9 -19.83 -0.83 12.65
CA HIS A 9 -18.77 -1.83 12.47
C HIS A 9 -18.64 -2.81 13.62
N THR A 10 -19.30 -2.58 14.77
CA THR A 10 -19.37 -3.54 15.88
C THR A 10 -20.79 -3.66 16.43
N LEU A 11 -21.10 -4.82 17.01
CA LEU A 11 -22.32 -5.00 17.80
C LEU A 11 -22.33 -4.13 19.05
N TYR A 12 -21.15 -3.86 19.62
CA TYR A 12 -21.01 -3.04 20.80
C TYR A 12 -21.44 -1.59 20.53
N SER A 13 -20.91 -0.95 19.48
CA SER A 13 -21.31 0.41 19.10
C SER A 13 -22.79 0.48 18.71
N HIS A 14 -23.32 -0.55 18.03
CA HIS A 14 -24.74 -0.64 17.72
C HIS A 14 -25.61 -0.56 18.99
N TYR A 15 -25.29 -1.36 20.00
CA TYR A 15 -26.05 -1.40 21.25
C TYR A 15 -25.86 -0.13 22.10
N ALA A 16 -24.65 0.43 22.12
CA ALA A 16 -24.38 1.70 22.81
C ALA A 16 -25.21 2.85 22.19
N ARG A 17 -25.24 2.94 20.86
CA ARG A 17 -26.06 3.92 20.13
C ARG A 17 -27.55 3.75 20.39
N LEU A 18 -28.06 2.50 20.42
CA LEU A 18 -29.46 2.25 20.73
C LEU A 18 -29.84 2.68 22.17
N LEU A 19 -28.93 2.50 23.14
CA LEU A 19 -29.13 3.02 24.49
C LEU A 19 -29.18 4.54 24.53
N GLN A 20 -28.24 5.21 23.84
CA GLN A 20 -28.24 6.66 23.75
C GLN A 20 -29.54 7.19 23.12
N GLN A 21 -29.94 6.63 21.98
CA GLN A 21 -31.19 6.98 21.31
C GLN A 21 -32.42 6.72 22.19
N ALA A 22 -32.42 5.64 22.99
CA ALA A 22 -33.51 5.36 23.91
C ALA A 22 -33.62 6.41 25.04
N HIS A 23 -32.49 6.87 25.58
CA HIS A 23 -32.46 7.97 26.54
C HIS A 23 -32.99 9.28 25.93
N GLU A 24 -32.58 9.63 24.70
CA GLU A 24 -33.05 10.82 23.98
C GLU A 24 -34.56 10.74 23.69
N VAL A 25 -35.05 9.58 23.24
CA VAL A 25 -36.48 9.34 22.99
C VAL A 25 -37.29 9.47 24.28
N LEU A 26 -36.80 8.97 25.42
CA LEU A 26 -37.49 9.16 26.69
C LEU A 26 -37.50 10.63 27.11
N ALA A 27 -36.36 11.31 27.05
CA ALA A 27 -36.28 12.73 27.37
C ALA A 27 -37.23 13.57 26.51
N GLN A 28 -37.42 13.22 25.23
CA GLN A 28 -38.35 13.90 24.33
C GLN A 28 -39.81 13.51 24.60
N ALA A 29 -40.11 12.22 24.79
CA ALA A 29 -41.47 11.74 25.01
C ALA A 29 -42.02 12.17 26.37
N ASP A 30 -41.19 12.19 27.41
CA ASP A 30 -41.57 12.56 28.77
C ASP A 30 -42.05 14.02 28.83
N ARG A 31 -41.57 14.91 27.95
CA ARG A 31 -42.10 16.27 27.78
C ARG A 31 -43.60 16.31 27.49
N TYR A 32 -44.16 15.26 26.88
CA TYR A 32 -45.57 15.20 26.50
C TYR A 32 -46.38 14.17 27.30
N LEU A 33 -45.69 13.25 27.99
CA LEU A 33 -46.31 12.13 28.70
C LEU A 33 -46.28 12.27 30.23
N GLN A 34 -45.45 13.15 30.80
CA GLN A 34 -45.44 13.40 32.24
C GLN A 34 -46.35 14.57 32.62
N GLU A 35 -47.14 14.37 33.66
CA GLU A 35 -48.09 15.36 34.18
C GLU A 35 -47.38 16.54 34.89
N THR A 36 -46.21 16.28 35.44
CA THR A 36 -45.35 17.27 36.10
C THR A 36 -44.05 17.45 35.33
N ALA A 37 -43.56 18.68 35.25
CA ALA A 37 -42.24 19.01 34.73
C ALA A 37 -41.14 18.67 35.77
N PRO A 38 -39.84 18.66 35.37
CA PRO A 38 -38.75 18.31 36.28
C PRO A 38 -38.61 19.19 37.52
N ASP A 39 -39.18 20.40 37.50
CA ASP A 39 -39.23 21.35 38.61
C ASP A 39 -40.43 21.14 39.56
N GLY A 40 -41.23 20.09 39.33
CA GLY A 40 -42.40 19.74 40.12
C GLY A 40 -43.67 20.54 39.78
N GLN A 41 -43.63 21.44 38.79
CA GLN A 41 -44.80 22.20 38.34
C GLN A 41 -45.65 21.40 37.34
N PRO A 42 -46.95 21.71 37.16
CA PRO A 42 -47.77 21.10 36.12
C PRO A 42 -47.13 21.31 34.74
N ASN A 43 -46.91 20.23 34.00
CA ASN A 43 -46.27 20.30 32.71
C ASN A 43 -47.22 20.95 31.67
N PRO A 44 -46.88 22.12 31.11
CA PRO A 44 -47.75 22.81 30.15
C PRO A 44 -47.92 22.04 28.83
N ASN A 45 -47.00 21.12 28.53
CA ASN A 45 -47.00 20.31 27.31
C ASN A 45 -47.65 18.93 27.51
N TYR A 46 -48.22 18.64 28.69
CA TYR A 46 -48.84 17.35 28.96
C TYR A 46 -50.05 17.11 28.04
N LEU A 47 -49.85 16.18 27.09
CA LEU A 47 -50.72 16.02 25.93
C LEU A 47 -52.13 15.52 26.29
N PRO A 48 -52.34 14.62 27.27
CA PRO A 48 -53.67 14.22 27.72
C PRO A 48 -54.53 15.39 28.19
N VAL A 49 -53.99 16.32 28.97
CA VAL A 49 -54.74 17.52 29.42
C VAL A 49 -55.07 18.43 28.25
N TYR A 50 -54.17 18.58 27.28
CA TYR A 50 -54.45 19.34 26.07
C TYR A 50 -55.56 18.72 25.21
N ILE A 51 -55.57 17.39 25.06
CA ILE A 51 -56.63 16.66 24.35
C ILE A 51 -57.99 16.86 25.05
N GLU A 52 -58.04 16.79 26.38
CA GLU A 52 -59.28 17.04 27.12
C GLU A 52 -59.78 18.48 26.96
N LYS A 53 -58.88 19.48 26.94
CA LYS A 53 -59.25 20.87 26.60
C LYS A 53 -59.84 20.98 25.19
N LEU A 54 -59.27 20.29 24.20
CA LEU A 54 -59.83 20.25 22.84
C LEU A 54 -61.22 19.58 22.81
N LYS A 55 -61.43 18.50 23.58
CA LYS A 55 -62.74 17.83 23.72
C LYS A 55 -63.78 18.72 24.39
N GLN A 56 -63.39 19.57 25.35
CA GLN A 56 -64.29 20.58 25.94
C GLN A 56 -64.66 21.68 24.94
N LEU A 57 -63.71 22.12 24.11
CA LEU A 57 -63.97 23.09 23.02
C LEU A 57 -64.86 22.54 21.91
N ARG A 58 -65.04 21.22 21.81
CA ARG A 58 -66.01 20.62 20.90
C ARG A 58 -67.46 20.91 21.31
N THR A 59 -67.73 21.12 22.59
CA THR A 59 -69.11 21.23 23.13
C THR A 59 -69.63 22.66 23.28
N VAL A 60 -68.85 23.68 22.92
CA VAL A 60 -69.31 25.08 22.94
C VAL A 60 -70.18 25.42 21.73
N ALA A 61 -71.00 26.48 21.84
CA ALA A 61 -72.03 26.83 20.85
C ALA A 61 -71.51 27.08 19.42
N ASN A 62 -70.24 27.49 19.27
CA ASN A 62 -69.55 27.70 17.99
C ASN A 62 -68.14 27.07 18.06
N PRO A 63 -67.99 25.76 17.85
CA PRO A 63 -66.68 25.11 17.90
C PRO A 63 -65.82 25.49 16.67
N PRO A 64 -64.49 25.47 16.77
CA PRO A 64 -63.61 25.66 15.61
C PRO A 64 -63.89 24.62 14.52
N ALA A 65 -63.87 25.03 13.25
CA ALA A 65 -64.23 24.18 12.12
C ALA A 65 -63.34 22.93 11.96
N ASP A 66 -62.12 22.93 12.53
CA ASP A 66 -61.13 21.86 12.44
C ASP A 66 -60.97 21.05 13.74
N ILE A 67 -61.85 21.23 14.73
CA ILE A 67 -61.67 20.67 16.09
C ILE A 67 -61.55 19.13 16.10
N GLU A 68 -62.36 18.41 15.31
CA GLU A 68 -62.31 16.95 15.21
C GLU A 68 -60.99 16.46 14.63
N ALA A 69 -60.51 17.11 13.56
CA ALA A 69 -59.23 16.77 12.95
C ALA A 69 -58.06 17.05 13.91
N ARG A 70 -58.16 18.10 14.73
CA ARG A 70 -57.16 18.41 15.76
C ARG A 70 -57.16 17.36 16.88
N ILE A 71 -58.33 16.96 17.38
CA ILE A 71 -58.44 15.92 18.41
C ILE A 71 -57.84 14.60 17.89
N ALA A 72 -58.27 14.13 16.72
CA ALA A 72 -57.77 12.89 16.13
C ALA A 72 -56.24 12.92 15.91
N ARG A 73 -55.69 14.06 15.46
CA ARG A 73 -54.24 14.24 15.29
C ARG A 73 -53.50 14.12 16.63
N GLN A 74 -53.98 14.77 17.67
CA GLN A 74 -53.30 14.74 18.97
C GLN A 74 -53.44 13.39 19.68
N GLU A 75 -54.57 12.69 19.53
CA GLU A 75 -54.73 11.32 20.01
C GLU A 75 -53.77 10.36 19.30
N SER A 76 -53.59 10.52 17.98
CA SER A 76 -52.58 9.78 17.22
C SER A 76 -51.15 10.09 17.72
N HIS A 77 -50.80 11.37 17.93
CA HIS A 77 -49.51 11.73 18.51
C HIS A 77 -49.28 11.14 19.90
N LEU A 78 -50.30 11.15 20.77
CA LEU A 78 -50.22 10.55 22.10
C LEU A 78 -49.92 9.05 22.02
N GLN A 79 -50.59 8.34 21.10
CA GLN A 79 -50.31 6.92 20.87
C GLN A 79 -48.88 6.70 20.36
N GLN A 80 -48.40 7.53 19.43
CA GLN A 80 -47.02 7.46 18.94
C GLN A 80 -46.00 7.71 20.04
N TYR A 81 -46.18 8.73 20.89
CA TYR A 81 -45.28 9.00 22.01
C TYR A 81 -45.26 7.84 23.01
N ARG A 82 -46.43 7.25 23.34
CA ARG A 82 -46.52 6.08 24.22
C ARG A 82 -45.79 4.86 23.64
N GLN A 83 -45.97 4.59 22.35
CA GLN A 83 -45.27 3.49 21.66
C GLN A 83 -43.76 3.69 21.64
N ARG A 84 -43.28 4.91 21.32
CA ARG A 84 -41.86 5.26 21.34
C ARG A 84 -41.26 5.13 22.74
N SER A 85 -41.94 5.65 23.76
CA SER A 85 -41.52 5.55 25.17
C SER A 85 -41.45 4.08 25.63
N ALA A 86 -42.45 3.25 25.30
CA ALA A 86 -42.45 1.83 25.64
C ALA A 86 -41.26 1.09 25.00
N LYS A 87 -40.99 1.32 23.72
CA LYS A 87 -39.84 0.74 23.02
C LYS A 87 -38.51 1.20 23.62
N ALA A 88 -38.38 2.48 23.96
CA ALA A 88 -37.18 3.01 24.60
C ALA A 88 -36.93 2.39 25.98
N ARG A 89 -37.98 2.23 26.81
CA ARG A 89 -37.86 1.53 28.11
C ARG A 89 -37.45 0.07 27.96
N GLN A 90 -37.95 -0.63 26.93
CA GLN A 90 -37.51 -1.98 26.63
C GLN A 90 -36.02 -2.03 26.31
N ILE A 91 -35.53 -1.11 25.48
CA ILE A 91 -34.10 -1.03 25.15
C ILE A 91 -33.25 -0.77 26.41
N LEU A 92 -33.65 0.19 27.23
CA LEU A 92 -32.95 0.51 28.49
C LEU A 92 -32.93 -0.65 29.50
N ALA A 93 -33.92 -1.54 29.46
CA ALA A 93 -33.95 -2.73 30.29
C ALA A 93 -33.05 -3.86 29.75
N GLU A 94 -33.04 -4.09 28.44
CA GLU A 94 -32.37 -5.26 27.84
C GLU A 94 -30.88 -5.02 27.48
N TYR A 95 -30.58 -3.86 26.90
CA TYR A 95 -29.29 -3.63 26.22
C TYR A 95 -28.09 -3.43 27.16
N PRO A 96 -28.22 -2.92 28.40
CA PRO A 96 -27.08 -2.86 29.31
C PRO A 96 -26.50 -4.26 29.60
N GLY A 97 -27.36 -5.27 29.72
CA GLY A 97 -26.97 -6.66 29.90
C GLY A 97 -26.26 -7.24 28.67
N LYS A 98 -26.72 -6.90 27.46
CA LYS A 98 -26.06 -7.32 26.21
C LYS A 98 -24.66 -6.73 26.08
N LEU A 99 -24.49 -5.44 26.37
CA LEU A 99 -23.17 -4.81 26.38
C LEU A 99 -22.25 -5.44 27.42
N ARG A 100 -22.74 -5.69 28.64
CA ARG A 100 -21.96 -6.37 29.68
C ARG A 100 -21.53 -7.78 29.26
N ALA A 101 -22.39 -8.52 28.55
CA ALA A 101 -22.03 -9.82 28.01
C ALA A 101 -20.91 -9.73 26.96
N ILE A 102 -20.94 -8.72 26.08
CA ILE A 102 -19.88 -8.47 25.09
C ILE A 102 -18.56 -8.10 25.78
N GLU A 103 -18.59 -7.23 26.79
CA GLU A 103 -17.43 -6.83 27.59
C GLU A 103 -16.80 -8.04 28.29
N LEU A 104 -17.61 -8.85 28.97
CA LEU A 104 -17.15 -10.05 29.67
C LEU A 104 -16.56 -11.10 28.71
N ALA A 105 -17.06 -11.16 27.46
CA ALA A 105 -16.53 -12.04 26.43
C ALA A 105 -15.27 -11.48 25.74
N ASN A 106 -14.83 -10.26 26.07
CA ASN A 106 -13.75 -9.54 25.37
C ASN A 106 -14.03 -9.39 23.85
N ASN A 107 -15.29 -9.15 23.49
CA ASN A 107 -15.77 -9.03 22.10
C ASN A 107 -16.17 -7.60 21.73
N VAL A 108 -15.74 -6.59 22.51
CA VAL A 108 -16.09 -5.17 22.30
C VAL A 108 -15.82 -4.73 20.86
N PHE A 109 -14.69 -5.16 20.30
CA PHE A 109 -14.22 -4.79 18.97
C PHE A 109 -14.58 -5.80 17.89
N GLN A 110 -15.40 -6.81 18.18
CA GLN A 110 -15.72 -7.86 17.22
C GLN A 110 -16.63 -7.33 16.10
N ALA A 111 -16.22 -7.59 14.84
CA ALA A 111 -17.00 -7.24 13.67
C ALA A 111 -18.30 -8.08 13.59
N PRO A 112 -19.41 -7.53 13.08
CA PRO A 112 -20.62 -8.30 12.84
C PRO A 112 -20.39 -9.34 11.73
N ALA A 113 -21.18 -10.42 11.74
CA ALA A 113 -21.04 -11.54 10.79
C ALA A 113 -21.05 -11.14 9.30
N ALA A 114 -21.66 -10.01 8.94
CA ALA A 114 -21.68 -9.51 7.57
C ALA A 114 -20.34 -8.89 7.11
N GLN A 115 -19.43 -8.57 8.05
CA GLN A 115 -18.15 -7.89 7.80
C GLN A 115 -16.95 -8.76 8.18
N THR A 116 -17.16 -10.02 8.62
CA THR A 116 -16.07 -10.89 9.05
C THR A 116 -15.13 -11.32 7.93
N ASP A 117 -15.58 -11.20 6.68
CA ASP A 117 -14.73 -11.40 5.49
C ASP A 117 -13.73 -10.24 5.33
N ASP A 118 -14.06 -9.03 5.77
CA ASP A 118 -13.15 -7.88 5.72
C ASP A 118 -12.23 -7.84 6.95
N CYS A 119 -12.79 -8.02 8.15
CA CYS A 119 -11.99 -8.08 9.38
C CYS A 119 -12.70 -8.84 10.51
N LEU A 120 -11.94 -9.48 11.41
CA LEU A 120 -12.51 -10.12 12.60
C LEU A 120 -12.79 -9.12 13.73
N PHE A 121 -11.86 -8.20 13.93
CA PHE A 121 -11.94 -7.15 14.95
C PHE A 121 -11.60 -5.78 14.38
N ILE A 122 -12.29 -4.75 14.84
CA ILE A 122 -12.12 -3.37 14.40
C ILE A 122 -12.20 -2.40 15.57
N LEU A 123 -11.16 -1.59 15.72
CA LEU A 123 -11.05 -0.51 16.70
C LEU A 123 -11.29 0.81 15.98
N ASP A 124 -12.56 1.10 15.68
CA ASP A 124 -12.98 2.35 15.05
C ASP A 124 -13.30 3.45 16.08
N GLN A 125 -13.40 4.70 15.60
CA GLN A 125 -13.67 5.84 16.47
C GLN A 125 -14.98 5.72 17.25
N GLU A 126 -16.04 5.16 16.64
CA GLU A 126 -17.36 5.00 17.28
C GLU A 126 -17.28 4.02 18.45
N THR A 127 -16.72 2.84 18.23
CA THR A 127 -16.59 1.79 19.25
C THR A 127 -15.62 2.21 20.35
N CYS A 128 -14.47 2.79 20.00
CA CYS A 128 -13.49 3.28 20.96
C CYS A 128 -14.09 4.33 21.89
N SER A 129 -14.81 5.31 21.32
CA SER A 129 -15.47 6.37 22.10
C SER A 129 -16.56 5.81 23.01
N ALA A 130 -17.42 4.92 22.48
CA ALA A 130 -18.48 4.27 23.27
C ALA A 130 -17.91 3.42 24.42
N HIS A 131 -16.77 2.77 24.21
CA HIS A 131 -16.10 1.97 25.23
C HIS A 131 -15.53 2.86 26.35
N ARG A 132 -14.83 3.96 26.01
CA ARG A 132 -14.26 4.92 26.98
C ARG A 132 -15.32 5.57 27.86
N VAL A 133 -16.37 6.14 27.26
CA VAL A 133 -17.48 6.80 27.98
C VAL A 133 -18.09 5.88 29.05
N ARG A 134 -18.21 4.59 28.72
CA ARG A 134 -18.79 3.60 29.64
C ARG A 134 -17.82 3.19 30.76
N GLN A 135 -16.52 3.06 30.48
CA GLN A 135 -15.52 2.73 31.51
C GLN A 135 -15.42 3.82 32.59
N GLU A 136 -15.59 5.08 32.21
CA GLU A 136 -15.49 6.23 33.13
C GLU A 136 -16.80 6.54 33.87
N GLY A 137 -17.85 5.74 33.66
CA GLY A 137 -19.13 5.86 34.39
C GLY A 137 -19.95 7.11 34.05
N GLY A 138 -19.59 7.85 32.99
CA GLY A 138 -20.21 9.11 32.61
C GLY A 138 -21.23 8.98 31.49
N VAL A 139 -22.52 8.90 31.82
CA VAL A 139 -23.57 9.36 30.89
C VAL A 139 -23.82 10.83 31.21
N THR A 140 -22.98 11.72 30.69
CA THR A 140 -23.22 13.17 30.78
C THR A 140 -23.75 13.69 29.46
N GLY A 141 -25.08 13.60 29.28
CA GLY A 141 -25.82 14.35 28.27
C GLY A 141 -25.64 13.92 26.81
N PRO A 142 -26.58 14.32 25.93
CA PRO A 142 -26.54 13.97 24.51
C PRO A 142 -25.56 14.87 23.75
N GLY A 143 -24.61 14.27 23.03
CA GLY A 143 -23.86 14.93 21.96
C GLY A 143 -22.46 15.45 22.29
N GLU A 144 -21.99 15.38 23.53
CA GLU A 144 -20.60 15.70 23.87
C GLU A 144 -19.78 14.42 24.07
N VAL A 145 -19.33 13.84 22.96
CA VAL A 145 -18.12 13.01 22.99
C VAL A 145 -16.96 13.99 23.11
N THR A 146 -16.69 14.48 24.32
CA THR A 146 -15.42 15.12 24.61
C THR A 146 -14.32 14.07 24.43
N ASP A 147 -13.27 14.42 23.71
CA ASP A 147 -12.07 13.60 23.54
C ASP A 147 -11.40 13.46 24.90
N ILE A 148 -11.84 12.47 25.68
CA ILE A 148 -11.22 12.13 26.96
C ILE A 148 -9.88 11.50 26.60
N GLY A 149 -8.78 12.11 27.04
CA GLY A 149 -7.40 11.75 26.69
C GLY A 149 -6.91 10.37 27.14
N ALA A 150 -7.82 9.41 27.36
CA ALA A 150 -7.52 8.04 27.74
C ALA A 150 -7.37 7.13 26.51
N ASP A 151 -6.41 6.21 26.60
CA ASP A 151 -6.17 5.19 25.57
C ASP A 151 -7.29 4.14 25.55
N THR A 152 -7.70 3.71 24.35
CA THR A 152 -8.54 2.50 24.19
C THR A 152 -7.64 1.28 24.16
N VAL A 153 -7.85 0.32 25.07
CA VAL A 153 -7.03 -0.89 25.18
C VAL A 153 -7.81 -2.13 24.73
N PHE A 154 -7.25 -2.89 23.79
CA PHE A 154 -7.66 -4.26 23.49
C PHE A 154 -6.55 -5.22 23.89
N ARG A 155 -6.83 -6.08 24.87
CA ARG A 155 -5.81 -6.91 25.50
C ARG A 155 -6.26 -8.33 25.79
N ASP A 156 -5.27 -9.21 25.98
CA ASP A 156 -5.40 -10.56 26.54
C ASP A 156 -6.43 -11.44 25.80
N ARG A 157 -6.49 -11.31 24.46
CA ARG A 157 -7.30 -12.15 23.57
C ARG A 157 -6.39 -13.16 22.86
N HIS A 158 -6.59 -14.44 23.14
CA HIS A 158 -5.65 -15.50 22.71
C HIS A 158 -6.18 -16.43 21.61
N ASP A 159 -7.37 -16.18 21.09
CA ASP A 159 -8.12 -17.06 20.18
C ASP A 159 -8.57 -16.34 18.90
N ILE A 160 -7.78 -15.35 18.42
CA ILE A 160 -8.05 -14.69 17.15
C ILE A 160 -7.55 -15.61 16.02
N GLU A 161 -8.48 -16.30 15.35
CA GLU A 161 -8.15 -17.28 14.30
C GLU A 161 -8.74 -16.89 12.95
N LEU A 162 -7.87 -16.67 11.95
CA LEU A 162 -8.24 -16.53 10.55
C LEU A 162 -8.46 -17.92 9.95
N CYS A 163 -9.73 -18.25 9.71
CA CYS A 163 -10.18 -19.57 9.26
C CYS A 163 -11.00 -19.52 7.96
N GLY A 164 -11.68 -18.41 7.68
CA GLY A 164 -12.52 -18.26 6.50
C GLY A 164 -11.70 -17.98 5.25
N GLU A 165 -12.15 -18.48 4.10
CA GLU A 165 -11.46 -18.32 2.81
C GLU A 165 -11.31 -16.84 2.41
N ASN A 166 -12.31 -16.02 2.69
CA ASN A 166 -12.34 -14.62 2.28
C ASN A 166 -11.77 -13.65 3.32
N GLN A 167 -11.54 -14.09 4.57
CA GLN A 167 -11.13 -13.21 5.68
C GLN A 167 -9.82 -12.49 5.39
N THR A 168 -9.83 -11.18 5.17
CA THR A 168 -8.61 -10.42 4.85
C THR A 168 -7.81 -10.11 6.09
N ASP A 169 -8.42 -9.47 7.10
CA ASP A 169 -7.66 -8.92 8.23
C ASP A 169 -8.10 -9.50 9.58
N ALA A 170 -7.16 -9.71 10.51
CA ALA A 170 -7.54 -10.15 11.86
C ALA A 170 -7.99 -8.96 12.72
N VAL A 171 -7.17 -7.91 12.80
CA VAL A 171 -7.45 -6.71 13.58
C VAL A 171 -7.20 -5.46 12.74
N ARG A 172 -8.21 -4.59 12.61
CA ARG A 172 -8.07 -3.24 12.05
C ARG A 172 -8.04 -2.20 13.16
N VAL A 173 -6.98 -1.40 13.19
CA VAL A 173 -6.90 -0.19 14.05
C VAL A 173 -7.26 1.01 13.20
N TRP A 174 -8.43 1.60 13.48
CA TRP A 174 -8.98 2.73 12.72
C TRP A 174 -9.40 3.87 13.67
N SER A 175 -8.58 4.11 14.69
CA SER A 175 -8.78 5.16 15.69
C SER A 175 -7.44 5.54 16.32
N HIS A 176 -7.33 6.79 16.77
CA HIS A 176 -6.18 7.28 17.53
C HIS A 176 -6.20 6.76 18.97
N ARG A 177 -5.05 6.83 19.65
CA ARG A 177 -4.92 6.51 21.09
C ARG A 177 -5.40 5.09 21.39
N VAL A 178 -4.80 4.12 20.70
CA VAL A 178 -5.15 2.71 20.77
C VAL A 178 -3.96 1.89 21.25
N ARG A 179 -4.22 0.92 22.14
CA ARG A 179 -3.23 -0.05 22.61
C ARG A 179 -3.71 -1.47 22.33
N LEU A 180 -2.92 -2.23 21.59
CA LEU A 180 -3.07 -3.66 21.41
C LEU A 180 -2.03 -4.36 22.28
N GLU A 181 -2.47 -5.16 23.26
CA GLU A 181 -1.57 -5.77 24.24
C GLU A 181 -1.81 -7.28 24.36
N ASN A 182 -0.75 -8.08 24.28
CA ASN A 182 -0.80 -9.53 24.55
C ASN A 182 -1.83 -10.31 23.71
N LEU A 183 -2.09 -9.88 22.47
CA LEU A 183 -3.02 -10.59 21.57
C LEU A 183 -2.34 -11.83 20.97
N THR A 184 -3.09 -12.89 20.69
CA THR A 184 -2.61 -14.04 19.91
C THR A 184 -3.45 -14.21 18.65
N ILE A 185 -2.81 -14.04 17.50
CA ILE A 185 -3.41 -14.13 16.17
C ILE A 185 -2.81 -15.33 15.44
N GLN A 186 -3.67 -16.20 14.92
CA GLN A 186 -3.28 -17.38 14.17
C GLN A 186 -3.93 -17.39 12.79
N ASP A 187 -3.14 -17.67 11.76
CA ASP A 187 -3.65 -18.04 10.44
C ASP A 187 -3.21 -19.47 10.12
N ARG A 188 -4.20 -20.36 10.02
CA ARG A 188 -3.99 -21.79 9.75
C ARG A 188 -4.10 -22.13 8.26
N ARG A 189 -4.45 -21.17 7.43
CA ARG A 189 -4.64 -21.35 5.98
C ARG A 189 -3.30 -21.50 5.28
N SER A 190 -3.37 -21.94 4.02
CA SER A 190 -2.21 -22.07 3.13
C SER A 190 -2.56 -21.43 1.80
N TYR A 191 -1.83 -20.37 1.44
CA TYR A 191 -2.03 -19.60 0.21
C TYR A 191 -0.72 -18.88 -0.16
N ASP A 192 -0.63 -18.35 -1.38
CA ASP A 192 0.63 -17.80 -1.93
C ASP A 192 0.63 -16.27 -2.13
N THR A 193 -0.49 -15.60 -1.87
CA THR A 193 -0.64 -14.16 -2.08
C THR A 193 -0.60 -13.37 -0.77
N ALA A 194 0.28 -12.36 -0.69
CA ALA A 194 0.37 -11.45 0.45
C ALA A 194 -0.58 -10.24 0.25
N HIS A 195 -1.82 -10.37 0.70
CA HIS A 195 -2.86 -9.32 0.64
C HIS A 195 -3.79 -9.38 1.88
N ARG A 196 -3.25 -9.76 3.03
CA ARG A 196 -3.99 -10.07 4.25
C ARG A 196 -3.16 -9.67 5.45
N ASP A 197 -3.77 -9.02 6.43
CA ASP A 197 -3.05 -8.41 7.54
C ASP A 197 -3.44 -9.05 8.89
N ALA A 198 -2.45 -9.38 9.74
CA ALA A 198 -2.76 -9.75 11.12
C ALA A 198 -3.23 -8.51 11.88
N ILE A 199 -2.46 -7.41 11.80
CA ILE A 199 -2.82 -6.12 12.36
C ILE A 199 -2.65 -5.05 11.27
N GLN A 200 -3.76 -4.47 10.81
CA GLN A 200 -3.77 -3.38 9.85
C GLN A 200 -3.96 -2.06 10.58
N LEU A 201 -3.04 -1.11 10.37
CA LEU A 201 -3.12 0.26 10.86
C LEU A 201 -3.69 1.14 9.75
N ILE A 202 -4.83 1.79 10.01
CA ILE A 202 -5.55 2.62 9.05
C ILE A 202 -5.75 4.01 9.68
N PRO A 203 -5.24 5.08 9.07
CA PRO A 203 -5.60 6.43 9.50
C PRO A 203 -7.10 6.68 9.45
N PRO A 204 -7.74 7.11 10.55
CA PRO A 204 -9.14 7.52 10.52
C PRO A 204 -9.32 8.77 9.66
N ALA A 205 -10.54 8.96 9.15
CA ALA A 205 -10.86 10.19 8.43
C ALA A 205 -10.67 11.41 9.36
N LEU A 206 -9.96 12.41 8.88
CA LEU A 206 -9.79 13.67 9.58
C LEU A 206 -11.03 14.54 9.40
N GLY A 207 -11.44 15.21 10.47
CA GLY A 207 -12.52 16.18 10.45
C GLY A 207 -12.71 16.84 11.81
N TYR A 208 -13.61 17.81 11.85
CA TYR A 208 -13.96 18.55 13.06
C TYR A 208 -15.45 18.84 13.07
N PHE A 209 -16.00 19.18 14.24
CA PHE A 209 -17.37 19.64 14.35
C PHE A 209 -17.39 21.16 14.38
N GLU A 210 -18.28 21.76 13.60
CA GLU A 210 -18.57 23.20 13.64
C GLU A 210 -20.07 23.45 13.82
N ALA A 211 -20.43 24.63 14.32
CA ALA A 211 -21.84 25.00 14.47
C ALA A 211 -22.46 25.28 13.10
N GLY A 212 -23.43 24.47 12.71
CA GLY A 212 -24.24 24.67 11.51
C GLY A 212 -25.19 25.88 11.63
N GLU A 213 -25.79 26.27 10.50
CA GLU A 213 -26.69 27.44 10.43
C GLU A 213 -27.92 27.33 11.35
N ASP A 214 -28.34 26.11 11.70
CA ASP A 214 -29.44 25.83 12.62
C ASP A 214 -28.99 25.69 14.09
N GLY A 215 -27.72 25.99 14.38
CA GLY A 215 -27.10 25.89 15.70
C GLY A 215 -26.74 24.46 16.11
N LYS A 216 -26.91 23.45 15.25
CA LYS A 216 -26.49 22.07 15.53
C LYS A 216 -25.05 21.83 15.09
N GLN A 217 -24.34 20.96 15.80
CA GLN A 217 -23.00 20.53 15.40
C GLN A 217 -23.07 19.75 14.09
N GLN A 218 -22.30 20.18 13.09
CA GLN A 218 -22.12 19.50 11.81
C GLN A 218 -20.69 19.00 11.73
N TYR A 219 -20.53 17.72 11.36
CA TYR A 219 -19.21 17.16 11.08
C TYR A 219 -18.71 17.62 9.71
N VAL A 220 -17.50 18.18 9.69
CA VAL A 220 -16.82 18.63 8.48
C VAL A 220 -15.64 17.71 8.23
N ARG A 221 -15.71 16.95 7.15
CA ARG A 221 -14.59 16.11 6.69
C ARG A 221 -13.47 16.98 6.10
N VAL A 222 -12.23 16.61 6.42
CA VAL A 222 -11.00 17.26 5.95
C VAL A 222 -10.19 16.33 5.05
N ALA A 223 -10.00 15.07 5.46
CA ALA A 223 -9.31 14.05 4.66
C ALA A 223 -9.75 12.64 5.05
N ASP A 224 -9.43 11.68 4.19
CA ASP A 224 -9.45 10.25 4.48
C ASP A 224 -8.03 9.65 4.34
N GLN A 225 -7.88 8.35 4.56
CA GLN A 225 -6.59 7.66 4.51
C GLN A 225 -5.89 7.80 3.15
N MET A 226 -6.64 7.90 2.04
CA MET A 226 -6.06 8.08 0.71
C MET A 226 -5.58 9.52 0.49
N ALA A 227 -6.18 10.48 1.17
CA ALA A 227 -5.76 11.89 1.18
C ALA A 227 -4.61 12.18 2.15
N GLY A 228 -3.91 11.18 2.67
CA GLY A 228 -2.81 11.43 3.59
C GLY A 228 -3.26 11.72 5.02
N ALA A 229 -4.42 11.22 5.48
CA ALA A 229 -4.75 11.32 6.91
C ALA A 229 -3.67 10.69 7.80
N VAL A 230 -3.55 11.17 9.05
CA VAL A 230 -2.53 10.74 10.00
C VAL A 230 -3.16 9.88 11.09
N LEU A 231 -2.67 8.65 11.30
CA LEU A 231 -2.95 7.86 12.50
C LEU A 231 -1.98 8.27 13.61
N GLU A 232 -2.46 8.43 14.83
CA GLU A 232 -1.63 8.90 15.95
C GLU A 232 -1.83 8.07 17.21
N ASP A 233 -0.74 7.94 17.99
CA ASP A 233 -0.75 7.35 19.34
C ASP A 233 -1.24 5.90 19.36
N VAL A 234 -0.56 5.02 18.61
CA VAL A 234 -0.90 3.59 18.57
C VAL A 234 0.24 2.75 19.14
N VAL A 235 -0.08 1.86 20.07
CA VAL A 235 0.85 0.91 20.67
C VAL A 235 0.44 -0.51 20.29
N VAL A 236 1.37 -1.29 19.75
CA VAL A 236 1.23 -2.74 19.52
C VAL A 236 2.33 -3.45 20.28
N GLN A 237 1.96 -4.13 21.37
CA GLN A 237 2.93 -4.70 22.30
C GLN A 237 2.60 -6.12 22.75
N GLY A 238 3.62 -6.97 22.83
CA GLY A 238 3.51 -8.31 23.41
C GLY A 238 2.62 -9.24 22.60
N CYS A 239 2.25 -8.86 21.37
CA CYS A 239 1.38 -9.67 20.52
C CYS A 239 2.14 -10.83 19.90
N THR A 240 1.47 -11.96 19.77
CA THR A 240 1.96 -13.16 19.10
C THR A 240 1.20 -13.37 17.80
N ILE A 241 1.90 -13.37 16.67
CA ILE A 241 1.33 -13.64 15.33
C ILE A 241 1.94 -14.95 14.81
N ARG A 242 1.09 -15.88 14.36
CA ARG A 242 1.48 -17.20 13.86
C ARG A 242 0.78 -17.55 12.55
N ALA A 243 1.50 -17.44 11.44
CA ALA A 243 1.06 -17.81 10.10
C ALA A 243 2.17 -18.56 9.32
N PRO A 244 2.65 -19.73 9.79
CA PRO A 244 3.81 -20.39 9.20
C PRO A 244 3.57 -20.94 7.78
N ARG A 245 2.31 -21.04 7.34
CA ARG A 245 1.93 -21.63 6.03
C ARG A 245 1.46 -20.60 5.01
N ALA A 246 1.39 -19.33 5.41
CA ALA A 246 0.79 -18.26 4.64
C ALA A 246 1.66 -17.00 4.67
N PRO A 247 1.73 -16.23 3.58
CA PRO A 247 2.42 -14.94 3.56
C PRO A 247 1.50 -13.84 4.13
N LEU A 248 0.92 -14.08 5.32
CA LEU A 248 0.19 -13.07 6.08
C LEU A 248 1.15 -11.92 6.42
N GLN A 249 0.70 -10.68 6.24
CA GLN A 249 1.44 -9.50 6.65
C GLN A 249 1.26 -9.34 8.16
N GLY A 250 2.34 -9.15 8.92
CA GLY A 250 2.27 -9.13 10.38
C GLY A 250 1.60 -7.85 10.91
N ILE A 251 2.34 -6.76 10.98
CA ILE A 251 1.82 -5.43 11.30
C ILE A 251 2.02 -4.52 10.09
N PHE A 252 0.92 -4.02 9.53
CA PHE A 252 0.92 -3.40 8.21
C PHE A 252 0.19 -2.06 8.17
N ALA A 253 0.75 -1.10 7.43
CA ALA A 253 0.08 0.16 7.06
C ALA A 253 0.48 0.53 5.62
N SER A 254 -0.50 0.81 4.76
CA SER A 254 -0.24 1.08 3.33
C SER A 254 -0.52 2.51 2.87
N ASP A 255 -1.46 3.20 3.52
CA ASP A 255 -2.00 4.47 3.06
C ASP A 255 -2.09 5.48 4.21
N GLY A 256 -1.89 6.75 3.86
CA GLY A 256 -1.78 7.83 4.82
C GLY A 256 -0.44 7.85 5.56
N PHE A 257 -0.45 8.48 6.73
CA PHE A 257 0.73 8.62 7.58
C PHE A 257 0.44 8.09 8.98
N CYS A 258 1.50 7.74 9.71
CA CYS A 258 1.39 7.30 11.09
C CYS A 258 2.44 8.03 11.94
N ARG A 259 2.04 8.57 13.10
CA ARG A 259 2.93 9.31 14.02
C ARG A 259 2.77 8.77 15.44
N ARG A 260 3.83 8.82 16.24
CA ARG A 260 3.82 8.31 17.63
C ARG A 260 3.32 6.86 17.70
N ILE A 261 3.85 6.01 16.83
CA ILE A 261 3.54 4.58 16.78
C ILE A 261 4.64 3.80 17.51
N CYS A 262 4.24 2.93 18.42
CA CYS A 262 5.14 2.06 19.17
C CYS A 262 4.82 0.59 18.87
N ILE A 263 5.76 -0.13 18.25
CA ILE A 263 5.65 -1.57 17.95
C ILE A 263 6.77 -2.30 18.70
N ARG A 264 6.45 -2.92 19.83
CA ARG A 264 7.46 -3.49 20.71
C ARG A 264 7.16 -4.87 21.25
N GLU A 265 8.22 -5.65 21.44
CA GLU A 265 8.14 -6.96 22.13
C GLU A 265 7.14 -7.94 21.49
N ASN A 266 6.89 -7.82 20.19
CA ASN A 266 6.00 -8.74 19.47
C ASN A 266 6.76 -9.97 18.97
N ASP A 267 6.07 -11.10 18.90
CA ASP A 267 6.61 -12.36 18.41
C ASP A 267 5.85 -12.80 17.15
N ILE A 268 6.50 -12.73 15.99
CA ILE A 268 5.86 -12.85 14.68
C ILE A 268 6.48 -14.01 13.89
N THR A 269 5.67 -14.99 13.49
CA THR A 269 6.06 -16.05 12.56
C THR A 269 5.20 -15.97 11.30
N ILE A 270 5.81 -15.72 10.14
CA ILE A 270 5.10 -15.64 8.84
C ILE A 270 5.94 -16.26 7.72
N ARG A 271 5.30 -16.59 6.59
CA ARG A 271 6.00 -17.16 5.41
C ARG A 271 6.54 -16.10 4.43
N GLY A 272 6.03 -14.88 4.48
CA GLY A 272 6.45 -13.77 3.60
C GLY A 272 7.42 -12.80 4.29
N ALA A 273 8.00 -11.87 3.53
CA ALA A 273 8.93 -10.87 4.08
C ALA A 273 8.27 -9.76 4.93
N HIS A 274 6.96 -9.53 4.80
CA HIS A 274 6.25 -8.38 5.40
C HIS A 274 5.85 -8.60 6.87
N ALA A 275 6.81 -8.79 7.76
CA ALA A 275 6.52 -9.01 9.18
C ALA A 275 6.10 -7.71 9.87
N ILE A 276 6.84 -6.62 9.64
CA ILE A 276 6.42 -5.27 10.00
C ILE A 276 6.68 -4.39 8.77
N SER A 277 5.63 -3.74 8.26
CA SER A 277 5.72 -2.94 7.05
C SER A 277 4.83 -1.72 7.15
N ILE A 278 5.42 -0.55 7.42
CA ILE A 278 4.67 0.69 7.69
C ILE A 278 4.99 1.74 6.63
N ALA A 279 3.99 2.13 5.86
CA ALA A 279 4.04 3.30 4.99
C ALA A 279 3.77 4.59 5.78
N GLY A 280 4.50 5.65 5.45
CA GLY A 280 4.24 6.99 5.98
C GLY A 280 4.50 7.16 7.48
N MET A 281 5.39 6.35 8.07
CA MET A 281 5.79 6.51 9.47
C MET A 281 6.58 7.82 9.65
N LEU A 282 6.07 8.73 10.47
CA LEU A 282 6.60 10.08 10.71
C LEU A 282 7.63 10.07 11.86
N ASP A 283 7.48 10.97 12.82
CA ASP A 283 8.34 11.17 13.99
C ASP A 283 7.77 10.55 15.28
N ASP A 284 8.62 10.54 16.31
CA ASP A 284 8.35 10.01 17.65
C ASP A 284 7.88 8.55 17.66
N CYS A 285 8.36 7.74 16.71
CA CYS A 285 8.00 6.33 16.58
C CYS A 285 9.07 5.39 17.15
N GLU A 286 8.65 4.19 17.54
CA GLU A 286 9.51 3.14 18.10
C GLU A 286 9.19 1.78 17.47
N ILE A 287 10.23 1.03 17.07
CA ILE A 287 10.12 -0.39 16.71
C ILE A 287 11.24 -1.15 17.42
N SER A 288 10.94 -1.80 18.55
CA SER A 288 11.97 -2.33 19.45
C SER A 288 11.65 -3.73 20.00
N GLY A 289 12.68 -4.53 20.25
CA GLY A 289 12.55 -5.81 20.97
C GLY A 289 11.68 -6.88 20.30
N ASN A 290 11.29 -6.71 19.04
CA ASN A 290 10.46 -7.69 18.32
C ASN A 290 11.29 -8.92 17.93
N VAL A 291 10.66 -10.08 17.90
CA VAL A 291 11.24 -11.35 17.48
C VAL A 291 10.49 -11.87 16.26
N LEU A 292 11.19 -11.97 15.13
CA LEU A 292 10.66 -12.46 13.87
C LEU A 292 11.17 -13.87 13.61
N HIS A 293 10.28 -14.81 13.28
CA HIS A 293 10.63 -16.18 12.98
C HIS A 293 10.41 -16.45 11.50
N GLN A 294 11.47 -16.92 10.82
CA GLN A 294 11.35 -17.39 9.45
C GLN A 294 10.63 -18.74 9.44
N ALA A 295 9.51 -18.84 8.73
CA ALA A 295 8.84 -20.11 8.51
C ALA A 295 9.67 -21.02 7.57
N GLU A 296 9.49 -22.33 7.68
CA GLU A 296 10.14 -23.29 6.78
C GLU A 296 9.78 -23.00 5.31
N ARG A 297 10.79 -22.88 4.43
CA ARG A 297 10.63 -22.50 3.02
C ARG A 297 10.00 -21.10 2.80
N GLY A 298 9.92 -20.27 3.83
CA GLY A 298 9.47 -18.88 3.75
C GLY A 298 10.61 -17.92 3.43
N GLU A 299 10.23 -16.72 2.99
CA GLU A 299 11.15 -15.60 2.85
C GLU A 299 11.66 -15.14 4.23
N PRO A 300 12.88 -14.61 4.33
CA PRO A 300 13.35 -13.98 5.55
C PRO A 300 12.41 -12.83 5.95
N PRO A 301 11.83 -12.84 7.17
CA PRO A 301 10.96 -11.76 7.61
C PRO A 301 11.77 -10.49 7.85
N ALA A 302 11.19 -9.35 7.48
CA ALA A 302 11.84 -8.04 7.51
C ALA A 302 10.97 -6.98 8.20
N ILE A 303 11.64 -5.92 8.67
CA ILE A 303 11.02 -4.68 9.11
C ILE A 303 11.32 -3.62 8.05
N THR A 304 10.29 -3.13 7.37
CA THR A 304 10.46 -2.19 6.25
C THR A 304 9.58 -0.96 6.43
N LEU A 305 10.17 0.23 6.23
CA LEU A 305 9.44 1.49 6.23
C LEU A 305 9.34 2.02 4.81
N TYR A 306 8.14 2.39 4.39
CA TYR A 306 7.86 2.90 3.05
C TYR A 306 7.43 4.38 3.11
N PRO A 307 7.61 5.15 2.01
CA PRO A 307 7.05 6.49 1.96
C PRO A 307 5.54 6.46 2.11
N GLY A 308 4.97 7.51 2.71
CA GLY A 308 3.53 7.73 2.68
C GLY A 308 3.05 7.94 1.24
N ARG A 309 1.81 7.53 0.97
CA ARG A 309 1.23 7.60 -0.37
C ARG A 309 0.01 8.51 -0.37
N ILE A 310 -0.10 9.32 -1.43
CA ILE A 310 -1.28 10.13 -1.70
C ILE A 310 -2.01 9.55 -2.91
N GLY A 311 -3.28 9.22 -2.70
CA GLY A 311 -4.14 8.55 -3.66
C GLY A 311 -3.71 7.10 -3.92
N GLY A 312 -4.69 6.19 -3.93
CA GLY A 312 -4.47 4.79 -4.36
C GLY A 312 -4.38 4.69 -5.87
N ASN A 313 -3.69 3.67 -6.40
CA ASN A 313 -3.64 3.41 -7.84
C ASN A 313 -4.93 2.71 -8.29
N MET A 314 -5.91 3.49 -8.75
CA MET A 314 -7.25 2.96 -8.97
C MET A 314 -7.41 2.32 -10.35
N ALA A 315 -6.82 2.91 -11.38
CA ALA A 315 -6.87 2.39 -12.75
C ALA A 315 -5.68 2.88 -13.59
N GLU A 316 -4.46 2.58 -13.11
CA GLU A 316 -3.20 2.94 -13.77
C GLU A 316 -3.13 4.45 -14.08
N ASP A 317 -3.56 5.27 -13.10
CA ASP A 317 -3.36 6.72 -13.03
C ASP A 317 -2.08 7.10 -12.26
N GLY A 318 -1.39 6.09 -11.75
CA GLY A 318 -0.10 6.20 -11.09
C GLY A 318 -0.19 6.34 -9.57
N VAL A 319 0.97 6.34 -8.93
CA VAL A 319 1.13 6.44 -7.47
C VAL A 319 1.95 7.68 -7.14
N VAL A 320 1.51 8.47 -6.17
CA VAL A 320 2.30 9.61 -5.66
C VAL A 320 2.83 9.23 -4.28
N ALA A 321 4.15 9.13 -4.16
CA ALA A 321 4.83 8.83 -2.90
C ALA A 321 5.48 10.10 -2.33
N VAL A 322 5.25 10.37 -1.05
CA VAL A 322 5.88 11.49 -0.35
C VAL A 322 7.24 11.02 0.16
N LEU A 323 8.32 11.56 -0.40
CA LEU A 323 9.70 11.20 -0.06
C LEU A 323 10.35 12.16 0.93
N GLY A 324 9.81 13.39 1.02
CA GLY A 324 10.25 14.40 1.96
C GLY A 324 9.21 15.49 2.14
N PHE A 325 9.25 16.17 3.28
CA PHE A 325 8.34 17.25 3.63
C PHE A 325 9.08 18.58 3.63
N ALA A 326 8.41 19.64 3.19
CA ALA A 326 8.90 21.00 3.32
C ALA A 326 8.41 21.62 4.64
N GLY A 327 9.11 22.67 5.09
CA GLY A 327 8.57 23.55 6.11
C GLY A 327 7.30 24.24 5.59
N GLU A 328 6.28 24.34 6.45
CA GLU A 328 5.03 24.99 6.06
C GLU A 328 5.20 26.49 5.80
N PRO A 329 4.36 27.10 4.95
CA PRO A 329 4.28 28.55 4.81
C PRO A 329 4.04 29.24 6.16
N GLU A 330 4.65 30.40 6.39
CA GLU A 330 4.58 31.13 7.66
C GLU A 330 3.14 31.35 8.16
N ALA A 331 2.22 31.64 7.23
CA ALA A 331 0.80 31.83 7.51
C ALA A 331 0.10 30.59 8.09
N LEU A 332 0.60 29.38 7.81
CA LEU A 332 0.05 28.12 8.30
C LEU A 332 0.75 27.61 9.57
N ARG A 333 2.00 28.04 9.84
CA ARG A 333 2.76 27.61 11.03
C ARG A 333 2.08 27.94 12.36
N GLN A 334 1.31 29.02 12.41
CA GLN A 334 0.56 29.41 13.61
C GLN A 334 -0.60 28.47 13.93
N HIS A 335 -1.13 27.77 12.92
CA HIS A 335 -2.27 26.87 13.03
C HIS A 335 -1.86 25.40 13.15
N TYR A 336 -0.67 25.05 12.66
CA TYR A 336 -0.15 23.68 12.68
C TYR A 336 1.23 23.64 13.36
N PRO A 337 1.28 23.47 14.70
CA PRO A 337 2.53 23.55 15.45
C PRO A 337 3.45 22.34 15.24
N HIS A 338 2.92 21.21 14.77
CA HIS A 338 3.70 20.00 14.52
C HIS A 338 4.12 19.92 13.05
N GLN A 339 5.42 20.02 12.80
CA GLN A 339 5.96 19.85 11.46
C GLN A 339 5.85 18.39 11.00
N MET A 340 5.52 18.20 9.73
CA MET A 340 5.55 16.88 9.10
C MET A 340 7.00 16.55 8.76
N GLN A 341 7.47 15.39 9.20
CA GLN A 341 8.82 14.91 8.90
C GLN A 341 8.91 13.39 9.05
N TYR A 342 9.83 12.78 8.33
CA TYR A 342 10.29 11.43 8.62
C TYR A 342 11.37 11.51 9.71
N GLY A 343 10.94 11.38 10.96
CA GLY A 343 11.84 11.36 12.11
C GLY A 343 12.59 10.04 12.27
N PRO A 344 13.66 10.00 13.08
CA PRO A 344 14.32 8.76 13.44
C PRO A 344 13.33 7.83 14.16
N VAL A 345 13.46 6.52 13.94
CA VAL A 345 12.68 5.50 14.64
C VAL A 345 13.52 4.93 15.77
N SER A 346 13.01 5.01 17.00
CA SER A 346 13.71 4.44 18.17
C SER A 346 13.79 2.91 18.07
N THR A 347 14.93 2.37 18.50
CA THR A 347 15.23 0.94 18.57
C THR A 347 15.87 0.60 19.92
N ASP A 348 15.26 1.07 21.00
CA ASP A 348 15.79 0.97 22.38
C ASP A 348 16.13 -0.46 22.83
N ALA A 349 15.46 -1.45 22.25
CA ALA A 349 15.82 -2.86 22.33
C ALA A 349 16.01 -3.45 20.92
N PRO A 350 17.02 -4.32 20.71
CA PRO A 350 17.32 -4.86 19.38
C PRO A 350 16.20 -5.78 18.90
N ASN A 351 15.77 -5.56 17.65
CA ASN A 351 14.92 -6.51 16.93
C ASN A 351 15.75 -7.72 16.50
N ARG A 352 15.13 -8.91 16.50
CA ARG A 352 15.81 -10.17 16.18
C ARG A 352 15.05 -10.96 15.13
N CYS A 353 15.78 -11.67 14.26
CA CYS A 353 15.25 -12.69 13.37
C CYS A 353 15.80 -14.05 13.78
N ILE A 354 14.94 -15.07 13.89
CA ILE A 354 15.30 -16.46 14.13
C ILE A 354 15.08 -17.22 12.80
N PRO A 355 16.17 -17.61 12.10
CA PRO A 355 16.08 -18.39 10.88
C PRO A 355 15.41 -19.74 11.11
N ALA A 356 14.84 -20.32 10.04
CA ALA A 356 14.18 -21.62 10.11
C ALA A 356 15.18 -22.71 10.56
N GLY A 357 14.85 -23.42 11.65
CA GLY A 357 15.71 -24.46 12.22
C GLY A 357 16.87 -23.97 13.10
N ALA A 358 17.04 -22.66 13.27
CA ALA A 358 18.01 -22.09 14.18
C ALA A 358 17.45 -22.01 15.62
N GLY A 359 18.30 -22.28 16.62
CA GLY A 359 17.95 -22.14 18.04
C GLY A 359 18.21 -20.76 18.64
N ALA A 360 18.87 -19.87 17.89
CA ALA A 360 19.22 -18.52 18.32
C ALA A 360 18.89 -17.51 17.21
N GLY A 361 18.55 -16.29 17.63
CA GLY A 361 18.24 -15.19 16.71
C GLY A 361 19.44 -14.28 16.44
N GLU A 362 19.47 -13.70 15.26
CA GLU A 362 20.40 -12.66 14.84
C GLU A 362 19.74 -11.29 14.94
N GLY A 363 20.51 -10.25 15.22
CA GLY A 363 20.00 -8.87 15.22
C GLY A 363 19.62 -8.43 13.81
N ILE A 364 18.48 -7.77 13.66
CA ILE A 364 18.04 -7.21 12.37
C ILE A 364 17.87 -5.70 12.45
N THR A 365 18.18 -5.03 11.36
CA THR A 365 17.99 -3.58 11.19
C THR A 365 16.67 -3.27 10.50
N ILE A 366 16.17 -2.06 10.70
CA ILE A 366 15.02 -1.54 9.96
C ILE A 366 15.48 -1.16 8.54
N HIS A 367 14.79 -1.67 7.52
CA HIS A 367 14.96 -1.23 6.13
C HIS A 367 14.15 0.06 5.90
N ASP A 368 14.76 1.20 6.22
CA ASP A 368 14.12 2.50 6.05
C ASP A 368 14.21 2.98 4.59
N SER A 369 13.10 2.90 3.86
CA SER A 369 12.96 3.37 2.48
C SER A 369 12.04 4.58 2.36
N ARG A 370 11.72 5.28 3.47
CA ARG A 370 10.74 6.39 3.47
C ARG A 370 11.09 7.53 2.53
N THR A 371 12.37 7.71 2.20
CA THR A 371 12.87 8.76 1.31
C THR A 371 13.13 8.28 -0.12
N LEU A 372 12.71 7.06 -0.47
CA LEU A 372 12.96 6.44 -1.77
C LEU A 372 11.65 5.95 -2.39
N LEU A 373 11.45 6.22 -3.68
CA LEU A 373 10.37 5.57 -4.41
C LEU A 373 10.62 4.05 -4.45
N PRO A 374 9.70 3.21 -3.95
CA PRO A 374 9.88 1.75 -3.95
C PRO A 374 10.07 1.20 -5.37
N ALA A 375 10.89 0.15 -5.51
CA ALA A 375 11.21 -0.45 -6.80
C ALA A 375 9.95 -0.90 -7.57
N SER A 376 8.95 -1.43 -6.85
CA SER A 376 7.65 -1.83 -7.39
C SER A 376 6.85 -0.67 -7.99
N PHE A 377 7.08 0.57 -7.52
CA PHE A 377 6.39 1.76 -8.02
C PHE A 377 7.16 2.51 -9.10
N LEU A 378 8.43 2.18 -9.37
CA LEU A 378 9.22 2.90 -10.38
C LEU A 378 8.50 3.01 -11.73
N ARG A 379 7.79 1.96 -12.16
CA ARG A 379 7.08 1.88 -13.45
C ARG A 379 5.76 2.66 -13.49
N MET A 380 5.25 3.10 -12.35
CA MET A 380 3.91 3.68 -12.23
C MET A 380 3.81 4.84 -11.25
N GLY A 381 4.92 5.28 -10.66
CA GLY A 381 4.93 6.20 -9.53
C GLY A 381 5.82 7.40 -9.74
N ALA A 382 5.51 8.45 -9.01
CA ALA A 382 6.32 9.66 -8.87
C ALA A 382 6.61 9.91 -7.39
N GLY A 383 7.83 10.32 -7.09
CA GLY A 383 8.25 10.76 -5.76
C GLY A 383 8.09 12.28 -5.62
N LEU A 384 7.63 12.73 -4.46
CA LEU A 384 7.58 14.15 -4.08
C LEU A 384 8.61 14.44 -2.98
N GLN A 385 9.53 15.36 -3.26
CA GLN A 385 10.34 16.04 -2.26
C GLN A 385 9.65 17.36 -1.85
N ASP A 386 10.10 17.96 -0.74
CA ASP A 386 9.66 19.27 -0.30
C ASP A 386 8.12 19.43 -0.28
N PHE A 387 7.40 18.40 0.19
CA PHE A 387 5.95 18.39 0.19
C PHE A 387 5.36 19.25 1.33
N HIS A 388 4.54 20.24 0.97
CA HIS A 388 3.79 21.10 1.89
C HIS A 388 2.44 20.48 2.26
N TYR A 389 2.46 19.56 3.23
CA TYR A 389 1.31 18.74 3.61
C TYR A 389 0.09 19.57 4.02
N HIS A 390 0.25 20.60 4.86
CA HIS A 390 -0.89 21.37 5.36
C HIS A 390 -1.50 22.27 4.27
N ALA A 391 -0.69 22.84 3.38
CA ALA A 391 -1.17 23.57 2.22
C ALA A 391 -1.95 22.66 1.25
N TYR A 392 -1.44 21.44 1.01
CA TYR A 392 -2.15 20.41 0.26
C TYR A 392 -3.49 20.04 0.90
N LEU A 393 -3.49 19.76 2.20
CA LEU A 393 -4.69 19.34 2.92
C LEU A 393 -5.76 20.44 2.89
N GLN A 394 -5.36 21.70 3.11
CA GLN A 394 -6.24 22.85 3.02
C GLN A 394 -6.85 22.98 1.62
N ALA A 395 -6.06 22.83 0.55
CA ALA A 395 -6.58 22.87 -0.81
C ALA A 395 -7.59 21.74 -1.06
N TYR A 396 -7.24 20.51 -0.66
CA TYR A 396 -8.12 19.35 -0.85
C TYR A 396 -9.44 19.46 -0.06
N SER A 397 -9.40 19.93 1.18
CA SER A 397 -10.58 19.98 2.05
C SER A 397 -11.52 21.16 1.74
N SER A 398 -11.00 22.25 1.18
CA SER A 398 -11.76 23.50 1.01
C SER A 398 -12.26 23.74 -0.42
N LEU A 399 -11.53 23.30 -1.44
CA LEU A 399 -11.90 23.58 -2.83
C LEU A 399 -13.16 22.79 -3.22
N THR A 400 -14.01 23.42 -4.02
CA THR A 400 -15.00 22.72 -4.84
C THR A 400 -14.37 22.20 -6.14
N LEU A 401 -15.04 21.29 -6.83
CA LEU A 401 -14.57 20.80 -8.13
C LEU A 401 -14.39 21.95 -9.14
N ALA A 402 -15.31 22.93 -9.17
CA ALA A 402 -15.18 24.08 -10.06
C ALA A 402 -13.96 24.96 -9.71
N GLN A 403 -13.68 25.15 -8.41
CA GLN A 403 -12.50 25.90 -7.98
C GLN A 403 -11.21 25.16 -8.33
N TYR A 404 -11.17 23.83 -8.13
CA TYR A 404 -10.06 22.99 -8.57
C TYR A 404 -9.82 23.11 -10.08
N GLN A 405 -10.87 23.12 -10.91
CA GLN A 405 -10.75 23.25 -12.36
C GLN A 405 -10.12 24.58 -12.79
N VAL A 406 -10.35 25.66 -12.04
CA VAL A 406 -9.69 26.96 -12.25
C VAL A 406 -8.25 26.93 -11.77
N GLN A 407 -7.98 26.30 -10.63
CA GLN A 407 -6.65 26.26 -10.01
C GLN A 407 -5.67 25.33 -10.73
N ASP A 408 -6.13 24.18 -11.23
CA ASP A 408 -5.34 23.22 -12.01
C ASP A 408 -6.05 22.85 -13.33
N PRO A 409 -6.07 23.75 -14.33
CA PRO A 409 -6.71 23.48 -15.61
C PRO A 409 -6.09 22.28 -16.35
N PHE A 410 -4.80 21.99 -16.10
CA PHE A 410 -4.15 20.79 -16.63
C PHE A 410 -4.74 19.53 -16.00
N GLY A 411 -4.75 19.44 -14.67
CA GLY A 411 -5.28 18.30 -13.95
C GLY A 411 -6.77 18.05 -14.24
N ALA A 412 -7.58 19.11 -14.35
CA ALA A 412 -8.98 18.99 -14.73
C ALA A 412 -9.18 18.34 -16.12
N ARG A 413 -8.41 18.76 -17.14
CA ARG A 413 -8.46 18.14 -18.46
C ARG A 413 -7.99 16.68 -18.43
N MET A 414 -6.93 16.41 -17.67
CA MET A 414 -6.39 15.05 -17.57
C MET A 414 -7.29 14.10 -16.77
N LEU A 415 -8.05 14.59 -15.79
CA LEU A 415 -9.05 13.82 -15.06
C LEU A 415 -10.09 13.25 -16.02
N GLU A 416 -10.70 14.12 -16.84
CA GLU A 416 -11.70 13.68 -17.83
C GLU A 416 -11.07 12.73 -18.86
N ALA A 417 -9.91 13.09 -19.41
CA ALA A 417 -9.22 12.26 -20.40
C ALA A 417 -8.83 10.88 -19.85
N TRP A 418 -8.39 10.81 -18.59
CA TRP A 418 -8.06 9.56 -17.91
C TRP A 418 -9.31 8.71 -17.72
N LEU A 419 -10.38 9.27 -17.14
CA LEU A 419 -11.64 8.57 -16.92
C LEU A 419 -12.20 8.02 -18.23
N GLU A 420 -12.20 8.81 -19.29
CA GLU A 420 -12.65 8.38 -20.62
C GLU A 420 -11.75 7.28 -21.20
N THR A 421 -10.44 7.50 -21.22
CA THR A 421 -9.48 6.54 -21.81
C THR A 421 -9.55 5.20 -21.10
N ARG A 422 -9.49 5.19 -19.76
CA ARG A 422 -9.50 3.93 -18.99
C ARG A 422 -10.87 3.26 -18.98
N SER A 423 -11.97 4.01 -18.95
CA SER A 423 -13.30 3.42 -19.09
C SER A 423 -13.47 2.70 -20.43
N ASN A 424 -12.98 3.31 -21.52
CA ASN A 424 -13.05 2.71 -22.86
C ASN A 424 -12.13 1.49 -22.99
N GLU A 425 -10.87 1.60 -22.55
CA GLU A 425 -9.95 0.46 -22.55
C GLU A 425 -10.48 -0.69 -21.71
N TYR A 426 -10.97 -0.41 -20.49
CA TYR A 426 -11.43 -1.47 -19.60
C TYR A 426 -12.73 -2.12 -20.06
N ALA A 427 -13.55 -1.43 -20.87
CA ALA A 427 -14.75 -2.03 -21.48
C ALA A 427 -14.45 -2.78 -22.79
N GLY A 428 -13.63 -2.20 -23.67
CA GLY A 428 -13.41 -2.70 -25.04
C GLY A 428 -12.12 -3.49 -25.25
N GLY A 429 -11.25 -3.53 -24.24
CA GLY A 429 -9.88 -4.03 -24.37
C GLY A 429 -8.94 -3.00 -25.02
N ARG A 430 -7.67 -3.37 -25.14
CA ARG A 430 -6.62 -2.56 -25.77
C ARG A 430 -6.18 -3.19 -27.09
N PRO A 431 -6.10 -2.43 -28.19
CA PRO A 431 -5.72 -2.98 -29.48
C PRO A 431 -4.22 -3.31 -29.57
N GLY A 432 -3.87 -4.31 -30.38
CA GLY A 432 -2.48 -4.66 -30.73
C GLY A 432 -1.68 -5.34 -29.62
N ASN A 433 -0.40 -4.98 -29.49
CA ASN A 433 0.48 -5.39 -28.38
C ASN A 433 0.68 -4.20 -27.42
N PRO A 434 -0.30 -3.93 -26.52
CA PRO A 434 -0.31 -2.70 -25.74
C PRO A 434 0.82 -2.69 -24.70
N VAL A 435 1.46 -1.53 -24.55
CA VAL A 435 2.56 -1.31 -23.59
C VAL A 435 2.13 -1.61 -22.13
N LEU A 436 0.90 -1.27 -21.77
CA LEU A 436 0.35 -1.53 -20.44
C LEU A 436 -0.11 -3.00 -20.24
N GLY A 437 -0.09 -3.80 -21.31
CA GLY A 437 -0.59 -5.17 -21.32
C GLY A 437 -2.11 -5.25 -21.53
N PRO A 438 -2.64 -6.47 -21.71
CA PRO A 438 -4.08 -6.70 -21.88
C PRO A 438 -4.84 -6.33 -20.61
N VAL A 439 -6.13 -6.03 -20.77
CA VAL A 439 -7.02 -5.69 -19.67
C VAL A 439 -7.43 -6.94 -18.89
N SER A 440 -7.28 -6.91 -17.56
CA SER A 440 -7.69 -8.02 -16.68
C SER A 440 -9.20 -7.98 -16.34
N PRO A 441 -9.80 -9.10 -15.90
CA PRO A 441 -11.18 -9.10 -15.42
C PRO A 441 -11.43 -8.14 -14.25
N GLU A 442 -10.44 -7.96 -13.37
CA GLU A 442 -10.50 -6.99 -12.27
C GLU A 442 -10.58 -5.55 -12.81
N GLN A 443 -9.77 -5.22 -13.81
CA GLN A 443 -9.81 -3.92 -14.47
C GLN A 443 -11.16 -3.67 -15.14
N GLN A 444 -11.77 -4.68 -15.78
CA GLN A 444 -13.13 -4.56 -16.32
C GLN A 444 -14.14 -4.17 -15.24
N GLN A 445 -14.11 -4.84 -14.08
CA GLN A 445 -14.99 -4.51 -12.94
C GLN A 445 -14.75 -3.10 -12.41
N ILE A 446 -13.49 -2.67 -12.30
CA ILE A 446 -13.12 -1.31 -11.89
C ILE A 446 -13.71 -0.28 -12.86
N GLY A 447 -13.57 -0.52 -14.16
CA GLY A 447 -14.10 0.34 -15.22
C GLY A 447 -15.62 0.52 -15.10
N GLU A 448 -16.35 -0.58 -14.88
CA GLU A 448 -17.81 -0.55 -14.76
C GLU A 448 -18.30 0.08 -13.45
N ARG A 449 -17.69 -0.28 -12.32
CA ARG A 449 -18.19 0.12 -10.99
C ARG A 449 -17.74 1.51 -10.58
N PHE A 450 -16.55 1.94 -10.97
CA PHE A 450 -15.95 3.16 -10.44
C PHE A 450 -15.68 4.23 -11.50
N LEU A 451 -15.17 3.86 -12.68
CA LEU A 451 -14.74 4.86 -13.67
C LEU A 451 -15.90 5.42 -14.50
N LYS A 452 -16.79 4.57 -15.03
CA LYS A 452 -17.95 5.02 -15.82
C LYS A 452 -18.88 5.94 -15.02
N PRO A 453 -19.30 5.60 -13.78
CA PRO A 453 -20.17 6.49 -12.99
C PRO A 453 -19.50 7.83 -12.66
N ALA A 454 -18.19 7.81 -12.39
CA ALA A 454 -17.43 9.02 -12.13
C ALA A 454 -17.36 9.93 -13.38
N LEU A 455 -17.16 9.36 -14.57
CA LEU A 455 -17.14 10.11 -15.84
C LEU A 455 -18.51 10.76 -16.14
N GLU A 456 -19.59 10.01 -15.93
CA GLU A 456 -20.95 10.50 -16.12
C GLU A 456 -21.27 11.67 -15.17
N ALA A 457 -20.91 11.53 -13.89
CA ALA A 457 -21.09 12.59 -12.90
C ALA A 457 -20.20 13.82 -13.14
N LEU A 458 -19.00 13.62 -13.68
CA LEU A 458 -18.13 14.73 -14.09
C LEU A 458 -18.75 15.52 -15.26
N ARG A 459 -19.26 14.81 -16.28
CA ARG A 459 -19.83 15.42 -17.51
C ARG A 459 -21.20 16.05 -17.30
N SER A 460 -21.99 15.56 -16.33
CA SER A 460 -23.28 16.16 -16.01
C SER A 460 -23.15 17.57 -15.41
N GLY A 461 -21.97 17.92 -14.88
CA GLY A 461 -21.71 19.19 -14.19
C GLY A 461 -22.30 19.26 -12.78
N THR A 462 -22.96 18.22 -12.28
CA THR A 462 -23.63 18.23 -10.97
C THR A 462 -22.66 18.34 -9.81
N LEU A 463 -21.39 17.98 -10.02
CA LEU A 463 -20.34 18.01 -9.00
C LEU A 463 -19.65 19.38 -8.86
N ALA A 464 -19.94 20.36 -9.71
CA ALA A 464 -19.18 21.63 -9.79
C ALA A 464 -19.07 22.37 -8.44
N ALA A 465 -20.17 22.41 -7.66
CA ALA A 465 -20.23 23.08 -6.36
C ALA A 465 -19.89 22.16 -5.16
N VAL A 466 -19.63 20.88 -5.39
CA VAL A 466 -19.31 19.91 -4.34
C VAL A 466 -17.84 20.07 -3.95
N ARG A 467 -17.55 20.10 -2.65
CA ARG A 467 -16.17 20.10 -2.14
C ARG A 467 -15.47 18.80 -2.51
N LEU A 468 -14.19 18.87 -2.88
CA LEU A 468 -13.44 17.70 -3.36
C LEU A 468 -13.49 16.52 -2.36
N VAL A 469 -13.38 16.82 -1.07
CA VAL A 469 -13.42 15.83 0.02
C VAL A 469 -14.78 15.12 0.17
N ASP A 470 -15.86 15.79 -0.25
CA ASP A 470 -17.25 15.33 -0.13
C ASP A 470 -17.76 14.63 -1.41
N ILE A 471 -16.98 14.59 -2.49
CA ILE A 471 -17.35 13.88 -3.72
C ILE A 471 -17.43 12.37 -3.46
N GLU A 472 -18.58 11.75 -3.72
CA GLU A 472 -18.77 10.31 -3.45
C GLU A 472 -17.95 9.40 -4.37
N HIS A 473 -17.56 9.89 -5.55
CA HIS A 473 -16.78 9.14 -6.54
C HIS A 473 -15.28 9.10 -6.18
N SER A 474 -14.83 7.95 -5.66
CA SER A 474 -13.42 7.71 -5.29
C SER A 474 -12.43 7.93 -6.44
N ALA A 475 -12.81 7.66 -7.70
CA ALA A 475 -11.96 7.90 -8.87
C ALA A 475 -11.52 9.37 -8.98
N ILE A 476 -12.50 10.27 -8.89
CA ILE A 476 -12.27 11.72 -8.96
C ILE A 476 -11.45 12.16 -7.76
N ARG A 477 -11.82 11.72 -6.56
CA ARG A 477 -11.10 12.06 -5.32
C ARG A 477 -9.63 11.64 -5.37
N SER A 478 -9.35 10.38 -5.69
CA SER A 478 -7.97 9.84 -5.76
C SER A 478 -7.11 10.60 -6.78
N PHE A 479 -7.65 10.88 -7.96
CA PHE A 479 -6.94 11.62 -9.00
C PHE A 479 -6.63 13.07 -8.57
N VAL A 480 -7.63 13.77 -8.03
CA VAL A 480 -7.47 15.16 -7.60
C VAL A 480 -6.52 15.27 -6.42
N MET A 481 -6.55 14.35 -5.46
CA MET A 481 -5.57 14.27 -4.35
C MET A 481 -4.14 14.24 -4.90
N LYS A 482 -3.85 13.37 -5.88
CA LYS A 482 -2.51 13.24 -6.48
C LYS A 482 -2.08 14.53 -7.17
N ARG A 483 -2.97 15.14 -7.96
CA ARG A 483 -2.69 16.40 -8.67
C ARG A 483 -2.42 17.55 -7.71
N LEU A 484 -3.25 17.71 -6.68
CA LEU A 484 -3.03 18.72 -5.65
C LEU A 484 -1.73 18.46 -4.89
N ALA A 485 -1.39 17.20 -4.58
CA ALA A 485 -0.12 16.89 -3.93
C ALA A 485 1.08 17.26 -4.80
N ILE A 486 1.03 16.97 -6.11
CA ILE A 486 2.06 17.36 -7.08
C ILE A 486 2.21 18.88 -7.18
N LEU A 487 1.13 19.66 -7.02
CA LEU A 487 1.20 21.13 -7.00
C LEU A 487 1.79 21.69 -5.71
N GLN A 488 1.82 20.91 -4.63
CA GLN A 488 2.30 21.30 -3.32
C GLN A 488 3.62 20.61 -2.93
N GLY A 489 4.31 20.01 -3.90
CA GLY A 489 5.61 19.38 -3.70
C GLY A 489 6.44 19.40 -4.98
N GLN A 490 7.71 19.04 -4.86
CA GLN A 490 8.62 18.93 -5.98
C GLN A 490 8.69 17.48 -6.48
N VAL A 491 8.26 17.25 -7.72
CA VAL A 491 8.42 15.93 -8.37
C VAL A 491 9.91 15.64 -8.56
N GLU A 492 10.39 14.53 -8.01
CA GLU A 492 11.75 14.07 -8.26
C GLU A 492 11.96 13.75 -9.75
N PRO A 493 13.17 14.00 -10.30
CA PRO A 493 13.51 13.52 -11.63
C PRO A 493 13.26 12.01 -11.74
N LEU A 494 12.61 11.59 -12.83
CA LEU A 494 12.24 10.20 -13.02
C LEU A 494 13.49 9.37 -13.34
N ALA A 495 13.74 8.30 -12.59
CA ALA A 495 14.88 7.41 -12.88
C ALA A 495 14.75 6.79 -14.28
N HIS A 496 15.77 6.76 -15.12
CA HIS A 496 15.69 6.06 -16.41
C HIS A 496 15.56 4.56 -16.17
N ILE A 497 14.40 3.94 -16.49
CA ILE A 497 14.17 2.51 -16.28
C ILE A 497 14.32 1.80 -17.63
N ALA A 498 15.30 0.89 -17.72
CA ALA A 498 15.57 0.15 -18.95
C ALA A 498 14.30 -0.53 -19.46
N LEU A 499 13.93 -0.27 -20.72
CA LEU A 499 12.77 -0.83 -21.44
C LEU A 499 11.37 -0.50 -20.91
N ASP A 500 11.24 0.00 -19.68
CA ASP A 500 9.95 0.29 -19.03
C ASP A 500 9.55 1.77 -19.10
N ASN A 501 10.40 2.67 -19.62
CA ASN A 501 10.09 4.10 -19.69
C ASN A 501 8.80 4.40 -20.46
N ALA A 502 8.51 3.68 -21.56
CA ALA A 502 7.26 3.87 -22.31
C ALA A 502 6.01 3.49 -21.50
N ARG A 503 6.11 2.43 -20.69
CA ARG A 503 5.02 2.00 -19.79
C ARG A 503 4.77 3.04 -18.71
N ARG A 504 5.86 3.54 -18.11
CA ARG A 504 5.78 4.61 -17.13
C ARG A 504 5.18 5.88 -17.71
N ASP A 505 5.61 6.24 -18.91
CA ASP A 505 5.13 7.43 -19.60
C ASP A 505 3.61 7.40 -19.80
N GLN A 506 3.06 6.28 -20.30
CA GLN A 506 1.61 6.10 -20.47
C GLN A 506 0.83 6.10 -19.15
N THR A 507 1.45 5.65 -18.05
CA THR A 507 0.80 5.62 -16.73
C THR A 507 0.77 7.01 -16.10
N LEU A 508 1.89 7.74 -16.17
CA LEU A 508 2.07 9.03 -15.51
C LEU A 508 1.60 10.22 -16.36
N ALA A 509 1.29 10.04 -17.65
CA ALA A 509 0.86 11.10 -18.56
C ALA A 509 -0.35 11.91 -18.08
N PHE A 510 -1.22 11.30 -17.26
CA PHE A 510 -2.40 11.97 -16.74
C PHE A 510 -2.10 12.84 -15.50
N ILE A 511 -1.10 12.47 -14.70
CA ILE A 511 -0.80 13.17 -13.44
C ILE A 511 0.41 14.09 -13.53
N LEU A 512 1.35 13.85 -14.47
CA LEU A 512 2.56 14.65 -14.67
C LEU A 512 2.52 15.46 -15.97
N THR A 513 3.05 16.68 -15.93
CA THR A 513 3.24 17.49 -17.14
C THR A 513 4.29 16.88 -18.07
N LEU A 514 4.33 17.32 -19.33
CA LEU A 514 5.37 16.87 -20.27
C LEU A 514 6.79 17.18 -19.77
N GLU A 515 6.99 18.37 -19.18
CA GLU A 515 8.28 18.77 -18.61
C GLU A 515 8.71 17.82 -17.48
N GLN A 516 7.80 17.50 -16.55
CA GLN A 516 8.08 16.58 -15.45
C GLN A 516 8.40 15.16 -15.96
N ARG A 517 7.70 14.68 -16.98
CA ARG A 517 7.96 13.35 -17.58
C ARG A 517 9.26 13.31 -18.39
N ALA A 518 9.64 14.42 -19.02
CA ALA A 518 10.87 14.54 -19.79
C ALA A 518 12.12 14.68 -18.89
N ASN A 519 11.96 15.05 -17.62
CA ASN A 519 13.04 15.12 -16.65
C ASN A 519 13.48 13.73 -16.17
N ILE A 520 14.19 13.01 -17.04
CA ILE A 520 14.68 11.65 -16.79
C ILE A 520 16.17 11.67 -16.47
N VAL A 521 16.57 10.98 -15.40
CA VAL A 521 17.96 10.92 -14.94
C VAL A 521 18.49 9.50 -14.86
N ARG A 522 19.77 9.31 -15.18
CA ARG A 522 20.48 8.05 -15.00
C ARG A 522 21.21 8.04 -13.67
N MET A 523 20.78 7.16 -12.77
CA MET A 523 21.24 7.14 -11.38
C MET A 523 21.66 5.74 -10.91
N ALA A 524 21.69 4.76 -11.81
CA ALA A 524 22.06 3.39 -11.47
C ALA A 524 23.57 3.16 -11.59
N PHE A 525 24.02 2.15 -10.86
CA PHE A 525 25.39 1.68 -10.77
C PHE A 525 25.46 0.21 -11.18
N LEU A 526 26.58 -0.17 -11.78
CA LEU A 526 26.91 -1.57 -12.00
C LEU A 526 28.32 -1.81 -11.49
N ASP A 527 28.43 -2.58 -10.42
CA ASP A 527 29.71 -3.05 -9.89
C ASP A 527 29.82 -4.55 -10.08
N ALA A 528 30.90 -5.00 -10.69
CA ALA A 528 31.19 -6.43 -10.80
C ALA A 528 32.67 -6.73 -10.61
N GLY A 529 33.00 -7.79 -9.88
CA GLY A 529 34.34 -8.34 -9.80
C GLY A 529 34.47 -9.53 -10.75
N VAL A 530 35.32 -9.41 -11.77
CA VAL A 530 35.55 -10.44 -12.79
C VAL A 530 36.83 -11.21 -12.48
N ARG A 531 36.72 -12.53 -12.33
CA ARG A 531 37.86 -13.42 -12.03
C ARG A 531 37.96 -14.54 -13.05
N CYS A 532 39.18 -14.98 -13.33
CA CYS A 532 39.41 -16.19 -14.10
C CYS A 532 38.94 -17.39 -13.27
N ALA A 533 38.07 -18.22 -13.84
CA ALA A 533 37.45 -19.36 -13.16
C ALA A 533 38.47 -20.41 -12.71
N GLU A 534 39.62 -20.50 -13.38
CA GLU A 534 40.62 -21.54 -13.17
C GLU A 534 41.65 -21.17 -12.12
N THR A 535 42.06 -19.90 -12.11
CA THR A 535 43.12 -19.41 -11.21
C THR A 535 42.56 -18.63 -10.02
N GLY A 536 41.28 -18.23 -10.06
CA GLY A 536 40.67 -17.31 -9.10
C GLY A 536 41.23 -15.88 -9.15
N GLN A 537 42.20 -15.61 -10.03
CA GLN A 537 42.85 -14.32 -10.14
C GLN A 537 41.95 -13.30 -10.84
N PRO A 538 42.11 -12.00 -10.55
CA PRO A 538 41.46 -10.94 -11.28
C PRO A 538 41.65 -11.03 -12.80
N ALA A 539 40.55 -10.94 -13.55
CA ALA A 539 40.59 -10.93 -15.00
C ALA A 539 40.75 -9.49 -15.49
N ALA A 540 41.98 -8.99 -15.47
CA ALA A 540 42.31 -7.60 -15.82
C ALA A 540 42.38 -7.35 -17.34
N GLY A 541 42.08 -6.12 -17.75
CA GLY A 541 42.25 -5.66 -19.13
C GLY A 541 41.30 -6.33 -20.14
N LEU A 542 40.12 -6.78 -19.70
CA LEU A 542 39.09 -7.35 -20.57
C LEU A 542 38.18 -6.25 -21.09
N GLY A 543 38.11 -6.08 -22.41
CA GLY A 543 37.10 -5.23 -23.04
C GLY A 543 35.70 -5.80 -22.84
N PHE A 544 34.73 -4.95 -22.52
CA PHE A 544 33.35 -5.35 -22.31
C PHE A 544 32.36 -4.31 -22.83
N ARG A 545 31.13 -4.77 -23.07
CA ARG A 545 29.95 -3.95 -23.35
C ARG A 545 28.80 -4.34 -22.43
N VAL A 546 28.06 -3.36 -21.94
CA VAL A 546 26.80 -3.54 -21.20
C VAL A 546 25.67 -2.99 -22.06
N PHE A 547 24.67 -3.81 -22.35
CA PHE A 547 23.49 -3.46 -23.12
C PHE A 547 22.27 -3.35 -22.20
N PHE A 548 21.52 -2.25 -22.32
CA PHE A 548 20.22 -2.07 -21.65
C PHE A 548 19.08 -2.09 -22.65
N ASP A 549 19.22 -1.34 -23.73
CA ASP A 549 18.30 -1.30 -24.86
C ASP A 549 19.04 -0.88 -26.16
N GLY A 550 18.31 -0.75 -27.27
CA GLY A 550 18.88 -0.43 -28.57
C GLY A 550 19.51 0.97 -28.70
N VAL A 551 19.41 1.81 -27.68
CA VAL A 551 19.98 3.17 -27.62
C VAL A 551 21.03 3.28 -26.52
N ASP A 552 20.90 2.49 -25.45
CA ASP A 552 21.77 2.54 -24.27
C ASP A 552 22.73 1.35 -24.19
N ASP A 553 23.98 1.61 -24.63
CA ASP A 553 25.14 0.77 -24.36
C ASP A 553 26.23 1.51 -23.57
N ALA A 554 26.91 0.78 -22.68
CA ALA A 554 28.12 1.24 -22.02
C ALA A 554 29.29 0.32 -22.41
N ARG A 555 30.49 0.88 -22.53
CA ARG A 555 31.70 0.11 -22.87
C ARG A 555 32.81 0.44 -21.90
N GLY A 556 33.68 -0.52 -21.65
CA GLY A 556 34.80 -0.33 -20.77
C GLY A 556 35.81 -1.45 -20.83
N VAL A 557 36.78 -1.37 -19.92
CA VAL A 557 37.81 -2.39 -19.74
C VAL A 557 37.89 -2.71 -18.25
N THR A 558 37.99 -3.99 -17.88
CA THR A 558 38.15 -4.36 -16.46
C THR A 558 39.44 -3.78 -15.88
N GLY A 559 39.36 -3.31 -14.63
CA GLY A 559 40.49 -2.76 -13.89
C GLY A 559 41.61 -3.78 -13.65
N ALA A 560 42.74 -3.32 -13.11
CA ALA A 560 43.86 -4.19 -12.73
C ALA A 560 43.48 -5.24 -11.66
N ASP A 561 42.47 -4.92 -10.85
CA ASP A 561 41.83 -5.75 -9.85
C ASP A 561 40.64 -6.57 -10.41
N GLY A 562 40.42 -6.54 -11.73
CA GLY A 562 39.34 -7.25 -12.41
C GLY A 562 37.96 -6.60 -12.19
N CYS A 563 37.89 -5.41 -11.62
CA CYS A 563 36.63 -4.76 -11.32
C CYS A 563 36.04 -4.01 -12.52
N ILE A 564 34.72 -4.03 -12.59
CA ILE A 564 33.85 -3.16 -13.39
C ILE A 564 33.15 -2.24 -12.40
N ALA A 565 33.24 -0.94 -12.61
CA ALA A 565 32.52 0.05 -11.81
C ALA A 565 31.97 1.13 -12.76
N LEU A 566 30.68 1.04 -13.05
CA LEU A 566 29.97 1.99 -13.92
C LEU A 566 28.94 2.77 -13.10
N SER A 567 28.73 4.02 -13.48
CA SER A 567 27.71 4.91 -12.90
C SER A 567 26.99 5.66 -14.02
N GLY A 568 25.88 6.34 -13.69
CA GLY A 568 25.10 7.07 -14.68
C GLY A 568 24.40 6.14 -15.68
N LEU A 569 23.96 4.97 -15.23
CA LEU A 569 23.30 3.96 -16.05
C LEU A 569 21.77 4.00 -15.93
N PRO A 570 21.04 3.48 -16.92
CA PRO A 570 19.66 3.03 -16.75
C PRO A 570 19.53 2.05 -15.57
N LEU A 571 18.43 2.13 -14.85
CA LEU A 571 18.06 1.19 -13.78
C LEU A 571 17.34 -0.01 -14.39
N GLY A 572 17.79 -1.22 -14.06
CA GLY A 572 17.09 -2.45 -14.42
C GLY A 572 18.01 -3.54 -15.01
N PRO A 573 17.42 -4.57 -15.62
CA PRO A 573 18.16 -5.67 -16.23
C PRO A 573 19.05 -5.18 -17.37
N CYS A 574 20.23 -5.79 -17.50
CA CYS A 574 21.20 -5.53 -18.56
C CYS A 574 21.93 -6.82 -18.98
N LEU A 575 22.59 -6.77 -20.13
CA LEU A 575 23.42 -7.83 -20.68
C LEU A 575 24.88 -7.35 -20.74
N LEU A 576 25.75 -7.96 -19.94
CA LEU A 576 27.20 -7.77 -20.03
C LEU A 576 27.77 -8.78 -21.04
N ARG A 577 28.57 -8.30 -21.99
CA ARG A 577 29.28 -9.12 -22.96
C ARG A 577 30.76 -8.74 -22.95
N LEU A 578 31.63 -9.73 -23.12
CA LEU A 578 33.05 -9.51 -23.35
C LEU A 578 33.32 -9.29 -24.86
N ASP A 579 34.24 -8.38 -25.17
CA ASP A 579 34.60 -8.07 -26.56
C ASP A 579 35.35 -9.24 -27.22
N ASP A 580 36.11 -10.01 -26.43
CA ASP A 580 36.81 -11.20 -26.91
C ASP A 580 35.83 -12.39 -26.97
N PRO A 581 35.47 -12.87 -28.18
CA PRO A 581 34.52 -13.98 -28.35
C PRO A 581 35.07 -15.34 -27.88
N ALA A 582 36.37 -15.42 -27.58
CA ALA A 582 36.99 -16.59 -26.99
C ALA A 582 36.79 -16.67 -25.47
N LEU A 583 36.32 -15.60 -24.83
CA LEU A 583 35.99 -15.56 -23.40
C LEU A 583 34.49 -15.75 -23.20
N THR A 584 34.12 -16.56 -22.21
CA THR A 584 32.71 -16.80 -21.85
C THR A 584 32.54 -16.75 -20.34
N PHE A 585 31.40 -16.26 -19.87
CA PHE A 585 31.06 -16.31 -18.46
C PHE A 585 30.82 -17.75 -18.02
N VAL A 586 31.22 -18.04 -16.79
CA VAL A 586 31.09 -19.35 -16.14
C VAL A 586 30.18 -19.17 -14.92
N PRO A 587 29.18 -20.04 -14.69
CA PRO A 587 28.37 -19.98 -13.48
C PRO A 587 29.25 -20.13 -12.23
N ALA A 588 28.88 -19.45 -11.15
CA ALA A 588 29.65 -19.48 -9.91
C ALA A 588 29.83 -20.92 -9.40
N GLY A 589 31.08 -21.34 -9.23
CA GLY A 589 31.42 -22.69 -8.75
C GLY A 589 31.39 -23.78 -9.82
N ALA A 590 31.08 -23.45 -11.08
CA ALA A 590 31.19 -24.38 -12.20
C ALA A 590 32.62 -24.42 -12.76
N THR A 591 33.03 -25.58 -13.26
CA THR A 591 34.30 -25.72 -14.00
C THR A 591 34.14 -25.19 -15.42
N PRO A 592 35.15 -24.48 -15.97
CA PRO A 592 35.13 -24.03 -17.36
C PRO A 592 35.00 -25.18 -18.35
N VAL A 593 34.44 -24.86 -19.52
CA VAL A 593 34.22 -25.85 -20.57
C VAL A 593 35.55 -26.05 -21.31
N PRO A 594 36.09 -27.28 -21.39
CA PRO A 594 37.34 -27.51 -22.11
C PRO A 594 37.25 -27.06 -23.58
N ALA A 595 38.34 -26.47 -24.08
CA ALA A 595 38.44 -26.12 -25.49
C ALA A 595 38.23 -27.36 -26.37
N GLY A 596 37.39 -27.24 -27.41
CA GLY A 596 37.13 -28.33 -28.36
C GLY A 596 36.05 -29.33 -27.97
N VAL A 597 35.25 -29.08 -26.93
CA VAL A 597 34.03 -29.85 -26.65
C VAL A 597 33.12 -29.84 -27.89
N LYS A 598 32.75 -31.03 -28.36
CA LYS A 598 31.83 -31.18 -29.49
C LYS A 598 30.41 -30.87 -29.04
N VAL A 599 29.79 -29.88 -29.69
CA VAL A 599 28.37 -29.57 -29.50
C VAL A 599 27.54 -30.76 -29.98
N THR A 600 26.69 -31.27 -29.09
CA THR A 600 25.75 -32.36 -29.39
C THR A 600 24.40 -31.81 -29.83
N GLU A 601 23.61 -32.60 -30.57
CA GLU A 601 22.23 -32.25 -30.94
C GLU A 601 21.36 -31.88 -29.73
N ALA A 602 21.52 -32.60 -28.61
CA ALA A 602 20.82 -32.30 -27.36
C ALA A 602 21.14 -30.89 -26.81
N ALA A 603 22.41 -30.48 -26.89
CA ALA A 603 22.85 -29.16 -26.45
C ALA A 603 22.27 -28.05 -27.34
N THR A 604 22.28 -28.23 -28.67
CA THR A 604 21.65 -27.30 -29.63
C THR A 604 20.14 -27.16 -29.39
N HIS A 605 19.42 -28.27 -29.24
CA HIS A 605 17.98 -28.24 -28.97
C HIS A 605 17.65 -27.50 -27.67
N LEU A 606 18.37 -27.80 -26.58
CA LEU A 606 18.13 -27.19 -25.27
C LEU A 606 18.56 -25.71 -25.23
N ALA A 607 19.66 -25.34 -25.90
CA ALA A 607 20.07 -23.95 -26.05
C ALA A 607 19.01 -23.11 -26.76
N GLY A 608 18.47 -23.60 -27.89
CA GLY A 608 17.40 -22.93 -28.61
C GLY A 608 16.12 -22.79 -27.77
N THR A 609 15.78 -23.83 -26.99
CA THR A 609 14.65 -23.81 -26.05
C THR A 609 14.83 -22.76 -24.95
N LEU A 610 16.00 -22.71 -24.33
CA LEU A 610 16.34 -21.74 -23.28
C LEU A 610 16.36 -20.31 -23.83
N LEU A 611 17.01 -20.07 -24.98
CA LEU A 611 17.08 -18.74 -25.57
C LEU A 611 15.69 -18.24 -25.96
N LYS A 612 14.84 -19.10 -26.53
CA LYS A 612 13.43 -18.78 -26.79
C LYS A 612 12.70 -18.45 -25.49
N TYR A 613 12.85 -19.28 -24.46
CA TYR A 613 12.23 -19.04 -23.16
C TYR A 613 12.63 -17.67 -22.57
N PHE A 614 13.92 -17.33 -22.62
CA PHE A 614 14.40 -16.03 -22.13
C PHE A 614 13.93 -14.87 -22.98
N ARG A 615 13.94 -15.00 -24.31
CA ARG A 615 13.37 -13.99 -25.21
C ARG A 615 11.90 -13.73 -24.89
N ASP A 616 11.13 -14.77 -24.61
CA ASP A 616 9.69 -14.65 -24.37
C ASP A 616 9.37 -14.13 -22.94
N ARG A 617 10.35 -14.11 -22.02
CA ARG A 617 10.14 -13.77 -20.59
C ARG A 617 10.94 -12.57 -20.09
N LEU A 618 12.07 -12.24 -20.73
CA LEU A 618 13.00 -11.20 -20.31
C LEU A 618 13.11 -10.14 -21.41
N PRO A 619 12.51 -8.95 -21.20
CA PRO A 619 12.53 -7.88 -22.19
C PRO A 619 13.93 -7.50 -22.68
N VAL A 620 14.95 -7.55 -21.80
CA VAL A 620 16.33 -7.22 -22.17
C VAL A 620 16.93 -8.20 -23.16
N VAL A 621 16.60 -9.49 -23.05
CA VAL A 621 17.05 -10.51 -24.00
C VAL A 621 16.32 -10.33 -25.33
N ALA A 622 15.01 -10.07 -25.30
CA ALA A 622 14.25 -9.78 -26.51
C ALA A 622 14.79 -8.56 -27.26
N ALA A 623 15.04 -7.46 -26.56
CA ALA A 623 15.60 -6.24 -27.11
C ALA A 623 17.01 -6.47 -27.69
N TYR A 624 17.86 -7.21 -26.98
CA TYR A 624 19.22 -7.52 -27.43
C TYR A 624 19.23 -8.32 -28.73
N LEU A 625 18.40 -9.37 -28.81
CA LEU A 625 18.29 -10.23 -30.00
C LEU A 625 17.66 -9.51 -31.20
N ALA A 626 16.75 -8.56 -30.96
CA ALA A 626 16.14 -7.76 -32.02
C ALA A 626 17.06 -6.65 -32.55
N HIS A 627 18.09 -6.27 -31.77
CA HIS A 627 19.00 -5.18 -32.13
C HIS A 627 20.01 -5.57 -33.23
N ASP A 628 20.49 -6.81 -33.23
CA ASP A 628 21.43 -7.32 -34.23
C ASP A 628 21.23 -8.85 -34.39
N GLU A 629 21.06 -9.32 -35.62
CA GLU A 629 20.88 -10.75 -35.93
C GLU A 629 22.07 -11.59 -35.42
N ALA A 630 23.29 -11.04 -35.43
CA ALA A 630 24.48 -11.72 -34.94
C ALA A 630 24.44 -12.00 -33.43
N HIS A 631 23.59 -11.30 -32.66
CA HIS A 631 23.40 -11.56 -31.24
C HIS A 631 22.71 -12.90 -30.98
N ALA A 632 21.80 -13.33 -31.86
CA ALA A 632 21.14 -14.62 -31.73
C ALA A 632 22.14 -15.77 -31.87
N ASP A 633 23.00 -15.70 -32.89
CA ASP A 633 24.05 -16.70 -33.12
C ASP A 633 25.05 -16.73 -31.97
N TYR A 634 25.44 -15.56 -31.45
CA TYR A 634 26.31 -15.46 -30.28
C TYR A 634 25.70 -16.13 -29.04
N CYS A 635 24.48 -15.73 -28.65
CA CYS A 635 23.81 -16.27 -27.47
C CYS A 635 23.59 -17.78 -27.59
N LEU A 636 23.19 -18.25 -28.78
CA LEU A 636 23.00 -19.68 -29.04
C LEU A 636 24.34 -20.43 -28.90
N GLY A 637 25.40 -19.98 -29.57
CA GLY A 637 26.70 -20.64 -29.51
C GLY A 637 27.34 -20.64 -28.13
N VAL A 638 27.11 -19.61 -27.31
CA VAL A 638 27.55 -19.58 -25.91
C VAL A 638 26.81 -20.63 -25.08
N LEU A 639 25.47 -20.71 -25.19
CA LEU A 639 24.66 -21.70 -24.48
C LEU A 639 24.98 -23.14 -24.93
N GLU A 640 25.14 -23.36 -26.23
CA GLU A 640 25.46 -24.68 -26.80
C GLU A 640 26.77 -25.23 -26.24
N ARG A 641 27.82 -24.41 -26.22
CA ARG A 641 29.13 -24.81 -25.67
C ARG A 641 29.04 -25.12 -24.18
N TRP A 642 28.36 -24.27 -23.42
CA TRP A 642 28.15 -24.49 -21.99
C TRP A 642 27.38 -25.79 -21.69
N LEU A 643 26.26 -26.02 -22.38
CA LEU A 643 25.45 -27.23 -22.24
C LEU A 643 26.19 -28.49 -22.68
N ALA A 644 26.99 -28.41 -23.74
CA ALA A 644 27.84 -29.52 -24.18
C ALA A 644 28.90 -29.86 -23.12
N GLY A 645 29.48 -28.86 -22.45
CA GLY A 645 30.38 -29.05 -21.31
C GLY A 645 29.72 -29.76 -20.13
N ARG A 646 28.42 -29.49 -19.89
CA ARG A 646 27.59 -30.18 -18.90
C ARG A 646 27.11 -31.57 -19.32
N ARG A 647 27.41 -32.01 -20.54
CA ARG A 647 26.99 -33.31 -21.10
C ARG A 647 25.48 -33.54 -21.00
N VAL A 648 24.69 -32.52 -21.31
CA VAL A 648 23.22 -32.63 -21.30
C VAL A 648 22.72 -33.66 -22.31
N THR A 649 21.52 -34.18 -22.06
CA THR A 649 20.82 -35.10 -22.96
C THR A 649 19.46 -34.53 -23.33
N LEU A 650 18.77 -35.14 -24.30
CA LEU A 650 17.40 -34.73 -24.66
C LEU A 650 16.39 -34.92 -23.50
N ALA A 651 16.74 -35.71 -22.47
CA ALA A 651 15.93 -35.92 -21.28
C ALA A 651 16.24 -34.92 -20.14
N THR A 652 17.21 -34.02 -20.32
CA THR A 652 17.56 -33.03 -19.30
C THR A 652 16.40 -32.07 -19.04
N VAL A 653 16.01 -31.94 -17.78
CA VAL A 653 14.90 -31.08 -17.35
C VAL A 653 15.37 -29.62 -17.25
N THR A 654 14.57 -28.70 -17.81
CA THR A 654 14.80 -27.25 -17.70
C THR A 654 14.25 -26.70 -16.38
N ASP A 655 14.92 -27.03 -15.29
CA ASP A 655 14.59 -26.53 -13.95
C ASP A 655 15.09 -25.08 -13.72
N GLU A 656 14.74 -24.50 -12.58
CA GLU A 656 15.12 -23.13 -12.25
C GLU A 656 16.65 -22.94 -12.07
N PRO A 657 17.39 -23.85 -11.40
CA PRO A 657 18.85 -23.78 -11.34
C PRO A 657 19.50 -23.70 -12.72
N LEU A 658 19.10 -24.56 -13.66
CA LEU A 658 19.66 -24.55 -15.02
C LEU A 658 19.39 -23.22 -15.73
N LYS A 659 18.19 -22.64 -15.55
CA LYS A 659 17.86 -21.33 -16.12
C LYS A 659 18.73 -20.22 -15.54
N GLN A 660 18.95 -20.19 -14.23
CA GLN A 660 19.78 -19.17 -13.59
C GLN A 660 21.25 -19.24 -14.02
N GLU A 661 21.80 -20.46 -14.15
CA GLU A 661 23.14 -20.66 -14.70
C GLU A 661 23.22 -20.20 -16.16
N ALA A 662 22.21 -20.52 -16.98
CA ALA A 662 22.15 -20.10 -18.38
C ALA A 662 22.07 -18.56 -18.52
N LEU A 663 21.33 -17.87 -17.65
CA LEU A 663 21.32 -16.40 -17.59
C LEU A 663 22.69 -15.82 -17.23
N SER A 664 23.38 -16.44 -16.27
CA SER A 664 24.73 -16.04 -15.87
C SER A 664 25.73 -16.18 -17.03
N VAL A 665 25.64 -17.28 -17.78
CA VAL A 665 26.46 -17.56 -18.97
C VAL A 665 26.21 -16.56 -20.09
N LEU A 666 24.96 -16.12 -20.27
CA LEU A 666 24.59 -15.05 -21.20
C LEU A 666 25.02 -13.65 -20.71
N GLY A 667 25.50 -13.52 -19.47
CA GLY A 667 25.85 -12.24 -18.86
C GLY A 667 24.64 -11.38 -18.50
N VAL A 668 23.46 -11.98 -18.29
CA VAL A 668 22.28 -11.25 -17.82
C VAL A 668 22.45 -10.87 -16.35
N MET A 669 22.33 -9.58 -16.05
CA MET A 669 22.44 -9.03 -14.70
C MET A 669 21.54 -7.80 -14.54
N ALA A 670 21.77 -6.99 -13.50
CA ALA A 670 21.03 -5.75 -13.29
C ALA A 670 21.94 -4.65 -12.73
N SER A 671 21.61 -3.40 -13.06
CA SER A 671 22.12 -2.22 -12.37
C SER A 671 21.25 -1.91 -11.13
N PHE A 672 21.85 -1.24 -10.14
CA PHE A 672 21.20 -0.94 -8.85
C PHE A 672 21.29 0.54 -8.51
N ARG A 673 20.34 1.04 -7.71
CA ARG A 673 20.44 2.38 -7.10
C ARG A 673 21.50 2.39 -6.01
N ALA A 674 22.00 3.56 -5.63
CA ALA A 674 23.01 3.69 -4.58
C ALA A 674 22.67 2.95 -3.26
N PRO A 675 21.44 3.02 -2.71
CA PRO A 675 21.07 2.31 -1.48
C PRO A 675 21.03 0.78 -1.64
N GLU A 676 20.84 0.30 -2.86
CA GLU A 676 20.74 -1.13 -3.22
C GLU A 676 22.04 -1.63 -3.88
N ARG A 677 23.07 -0.77 -3.92
CA ARG A 677 24.31 -1.00 -4.66
C ARG A 677 25.04 -2.21 -4.07
N ARG A 678 25.38 -3.15 -4.94
CA ARG A 678 26.10 -4.38 -4.58
C ARG A 678 27.05 -4.77 -5.68
N THR A 679 28.15 -5.43 -5.29
CA THR A 679 29.12 -5.97 -6.23
C THR A 679 28.71 -7.38 -6.65
N ILE A 680 28.53 -7.59 -7.95
CA ILE A 680 28.26 -8.90 -8.54
C ILE A 680 29.60 -9.63 -8.73
N SER A 681 29.69 -10.89 -8.35
CA SER A 681 30.87 -11.71 -8.68
C SER A 681 30.64 -12.46 -9.99
N LEU A 682 31.58 -12.31 -10.93
CA LEU A 682 31.56 -12.96 -12.23
C LEU A 682 32.80 -13.82 -12.41
N GLN A 683 32.63 -14.98 -13.03
CA GLN A 683 33.73 -15.86 -13.43
C GLN A 683 33.78 -15.94 -14.95
N VAL A 684 35.00 -15.94 -15.50
CA VAL A 684 35.24 -16.06 -16.94
C VAL A 684 36.24 -17.17 -17.21
N ASP A 685 36.04 -17.89 -18.31
CA ASP A 685 37.03 -18.85 -18.82
C ASP A 685 38.20 -18.08 -19.43
N CYS A 686 39.38 -18.18 -18.81
CA CYS A 686 40.59 -17.50 -19.24
C CYS A 686 41.57 -18.43 -19.99
N HIS A 687 41.30 -19.74 -20.08
CA HIS A 687 42.22 -20.69 -20.73
C HIS A 687 42.44 -20.39 -22.23
N SER A 688 41.47 -19.76 -22.88
CA SER A 688 41.58 -19.34 -24.28
C SER A 688 42.60 -18.20 -24.52
N ARG A 689 43.02 -17.46 -23.48
CA ARG A 689 44.01 -16.37 -23.59
C ARG A 689 45.46 -16.87 -23.70
N GLU A 690 45.81 -17.97 -23.05
CA GLU A 690 47.19 -18.50 -23.05
C GLU A 690 47.61 -19.02 -24.43
N GLY A 691 46.67 -19.54 -25.23
CA GLY A 691 46.94 -19.95 -26.62
C GLY A 691 47.18 -18.78 -27.59
N SER A 692 46.67 -17.58 -27.27
CA SER A 692 46.72 -16.38 -28.13
C SER A 692 47.99 -15.54 -27.94
N LEU A 693 48.52 -15.48 -26.70
CA LEU A 693 49.72 -14.71 -26.36
C LEU A 693 51.03 -15.34 -26.89
N VAL A 694 51.05 -16.66 -27.08
CA VAL A 694 52.22 -17.36 -27.67
C VAL A 694 52.41 -17.00 -29.17
N GLY A 695 51.36 -16.51 -29.84
CA GLY A 695 51.41 -16.10 -31.25
C GLY A 695 51.90 -14.67 -31.50
N ARG A 696 51.82 -13.75 -30.52
CA ARG A 696 52.21 -12.33 -30.71
C ARG A 696 53.60 -11.96 -30.22
N LEU A 697 54.23 -12.76 -29.36
CA LEU A 697 55.59 -12.51 -28.87
C LEU A 697 56.69 -13.24 -29.68
N THR A 698 56.32 -14.14 -30.60
CA THR A 698 57.28 -14.87 -31.44
C THR A 698 57.54 -14.20 -32.81
N GLY A 699 56.84 -13.10 -33.14
CA GLY A 699 56.93 -12.42 -34.44
C GLY A 699 57.92 -11.24 -34.58
N SER A 700 58.58 -10.77 -33.50
CA SER A 700 59.39 -9.53 -33.53
C SER A 700 60.90 -9.72 -33.31
N LEU A 701 61.45 -10.94 -33.38
CA LEU A 701 62.89 -11.17 -33.17
C LEU A 701 63.49 -12.15 -34.19
N ARG A 702 63.30 -11.91 -35.49
CA ARG A 702 64.18 -12.48 -36.55
C ARG A 702 64.27 -11.57 -37.79
N GLY A 703 65.46 -10.99 -37.98
CA GLY A 703 65.95 -10.37 -39.23
C GLY A 703 65.59 -8.89 -39.37
N SER A 704 66.51 -7.93 -39.45
CA SER A 704 67.66 -7.91 -40.35
C SER A 704 68.85 -7.12 -39.77
N GLY A 705 69.96 -7.80 -39.55
CA GLY A 705 71.28 -7.18 -39.62
C GLY A 705 72.01 -7.80 -40.82
N ARG A 706 72.36 -6.97 -41.81
CA ARG A 706 73.56 -7.14 -42.64
C ARG A 706 73.85 -5.88 -43.45
N THR A 707 75.10 -5.43 -43.24
CA THR A 707 75.95 -4.45 -43.94
C THR A 707 75.48 -3.01 -44.00
#